data_AF-A0A1G5ZJK6-F1
#
_entry.id   AF-A0A1G5ZJK6-F1
#
_cell.length_a   1.000
_cell.length_b   1.000
_cell.length_c   1.000
_cell.angle_alpha   90.00
_cell.angle_beta   90.00
_cell.angle_gamma   90.00
#
_symmetry.space_group_name_H-M   'P 1'
#
loop_
_entity.id
_entity.type
_entity.pdbx_description
1 polymer ?
#
loop_
_entity_poly.entity_id
_entity_poly.type
_entity_poly.pdbx_seq_one_letter_code
_entity_poly.pdbx_strand_id
1 'polypeptide(L)'
;MADYYTLLTDAGIAYETACKAAGTPIKLSQISVGDGGGAVYNPAATATALKREVWRGPLNALFQDEKNPSWLLAEVTIPPEVGGWYVREAGIWTDTGILYAIVKYPESFKPVLATSGSGKEFYIRSIFETSNAESVTLLIDDTVVKATRAWVQSYVADELAKLDRKQSVRVATTINVVLSGAQMIDGVAAVAGDRVLVKAQTLAKDNGLYVVANGTWARAKDADVSAEVTSGLIVSVEEGTTLANTIWQLITDGVIVLGTTALTFQNVTQGFAPLNSPALLGTPTAPTAPVSNNNQQLATTAFVQRALGNHSSVGGLDASTVLTADAFGQSLIINSANPVNITLPKASSGFNGGTITLLNVSTGTATIVLQGTDYVAGIAANQLVLRTMDSITLSTGAGITWYAENGLVSGALSTAFNGGVRTVLDKFGLGSDAAKIPLITDFSADIKPGLYRAFTLGHPEASIGGPPETSVIGGTSMTVLVGGGYLTSSYKTFLAIINLNANSPTRAYIGHKVTAGEQPIWNEIAQSVHLPYRAKVYYKAAGVYQWTVPANVWKVFAEVRGGGGSGAFGALDTGAGGGGAGGVSNRLVSVTPGSTITVTVGAGGAYVTAANTLGNPGGSSSFGTHCSATGGAGGLVIGGAGAGYGSGGDFNGTLGAGNPPVRNAASNGAIGGAGGGGESIFAAVDTTTLTQPGMGGGGRIGTRSQAGADGSVFITY
;
A
#
# COMPACT_ATOMS: atom_id res chain seq x y z
N MET A 1 43.38 -78.53 -9.27
CA MET A 1 43.68 -77.34 -10.10
C MET A 1 42.55 -77.23 -11.11
N ALA A 2 42.02 -76.05 -11.38
CA ALA A 2 40.97 -75.90 -12.39
C ALA A 2 41.50 -76.36 -13.76
N ASP A 3 40.65 -76.99 -14.58
CA ASP A 3 41.05 -77.51 -15.90
C ASP A 3 41.54 -76.41 -16.85
N TYR A 4 41.07 -75.18 -16.61
CA TYR A 4 41.42 -73.93 -17.28
C TYR A 4 41.68 -72.84 -16.24
N TYR A 5 42.67 -72.00 -16.48
CA TYR A 5 43.16 -71.03 -15.49
C TYR A 5 43.92 -69.90 -16.15
N THR A 6 44.11 -68.80 -15.42
CA THR A 6 44.98 -67.69 -15.79
C THR A 6 46.14 -67.59 -14.80
N LEU A 7 47.35 -67.42 -15.29
CA LEU A 7 48.56 -67.19 -14.49
C LEU A 7 49.13 -65.82 -14.80
N LEU A 8 49.52 -65.06 -13.78
CA LEU A 8 50.48 -63.98 -13.98
C LEU A 8 51.83 -64.58 -14.37
N THR A 9 52.50 -63.98 -15.33
CA THR A 9 53.86 -64.39 -15.69
C THR A 9 54.88 -63.77 -14.74
N ASP A 10 56.08 -64.35 -14.66
CA ASP A 10 57.18 -63.78 -13.88
C ASP A 10 57.51 -62.35 -14.35
N ALA A 11 57.39 -62.09 -15.65
CA ALA A 11 57.57 -60.76 -16.24
C ALA A 11 56.43 -59.79 -15.88
N GLY A 12 55.19 -60.28 -15.79
CA GLY A 12 54.03 -59.52 -15.34
C GLY A 12 54.15 -59.12 -13.88
N ILE A 13 54.56 -60.04 -13.00
CA ILE A 13 54.81 -59.77 -11.58
C ILE A 13 55.95 -58.75 -11.41
N ALA A 14 57.02 -58.87 -12.18
CA ALA A 14 58.11 -57.89 -12.18
C ALA A 14 57.64 -56.50 -12.63
N TYR A 15 56.77 -56.42 -13.64
CA TYR A 15 56.15 -55.18 -14.10
C TYR A 15 55.24 -54.57 -13.02
N GLU A 16 54.38 -55.35 -12.36
CA GLU A 16 53.57 -54.88 -11.22
C GLU A 16 54.45 -54.27 -10.13
N THR A 17 55.53 -54.97 -9.78
CA THR A 17 56.46 -54.56 -8.73
C THR A 17 57.15 -53.25 -9.09
N ALA A 18 57.56 -53.09 -10.35
CA ALA A 18 58.17 -51.85 -10.85
C ALA A 18 57.18 -50.67 -10.86
N CYS A 19 55.94 -50.89 -11.33
CA CYS A 19 54.87 -49.89 -11.30
C CYS A 19 54.58 -49.43 -9.86
N LYS A 20 54.49 -50.39 -8.93
CA LYS A 20 54.28 -50.13 -7.49
C LYS A 20 55.43 -49.33 -6.87
N ALA A 21 56.68 -49.69 -7.17
CA ALA A 21 57.86 -48.95 -6.67
C ALA A 21 57.94 -47.53 -7.24
N ALA A 22 57.52 -47.33 -8.49
CA ALA A 22 57.53 -46.04 -9.18
C ALA A 22 56.28 -45.18 -8.94
N GLY A 23 55.24 -45.71 -8.27
CA GLY A 23 53.95 -45.02 -8.10
C GLY A 23 53.22 -44.76 -9.44
N THR A 24 53.45 -45.60 -10.45
CA THR A 24 52.85 -45.44 -11.79
C THR A 24 51.75 -46.48 -12.02
N PRO A 25 50.68 -46.16 -12.79
CA PRO A 25 49.60 -47.10 -13.04
C PRO A 25 50.05 -48.30 -13.88
N ILE A 26 49.49 -49.48 -13.61
CA ILE A 26 49.62 -50.65 -14.50
C ILE A 26 48.78 -50.39 -15.74
N LYS A 27 49.39 -50.49 -16.93
CA LYS A 27 48.71 -50.29 -18.21
C LYS A 27 48.70 -51.57 -19.03
N LEU A 28 47.52 -52.17 -19.16
CA LEU A 28 47.28 -53.31 -20.03
C LEU A 28 46.57 -52.79 -21.29
N SER A 29 47.05 -53.16 -22.47
CA SER A 29 46.59 -52.57 -23.73
C SER A 29 46.05 -53.57 -24.74
N GLN A 30 46.49 -54.83 -24.70
CA GLN A 30 46.18 -55.81 -25.74
C GLN A 30 45.87 -57.19 -25.17
N ILE A 31 45.01 -57.93 -25.88
CA ILE A 31 44.86 -59.38 -25.72
C ILE A 31 45.31 -60.06 -27.00
N SER A 32 46.08 -61.12 -26.85
CA SER A 32 46.38 -62.07 -27.91
C SER A 32 45.69 -63.41 -27.67
N VAL A 33 45.51 -64.17 -28.74
CA VAL A 33 45.04 -65.55 -28.69
C VAL A 33 45.92 -66.42 -29.56
N GLY A 34 46.03 -67.68 -29.15
CA GLY A 34 46.84 -68.68 -29.81
C GLY A 34 46.11 -70.01 -29.91
N ASP A 35 46.62 -70.87 -30.78
CA ASP A 35 46.09 -72.21 -30.99
C ASP A 35 46.88 -73.31 -30.28
N GLY A 36 47.84 -72.96 -29.41
CA GLY A 36 48.64 -73.89 -28.63
C GLY A 36 49.66 -74.71 -29.44
N GLY A 37 49.90 -74.35 -30.70
CA GLY A 37 50.69 -75.16 -31.63
C GLY A 37 49.95 -76.43 -32.07
N GLY A 38 48.62 -76.36 -32.15
CA GLY A 38 47.75 -77.45 -32.62
C GLY A 38 47.15 -78.34 -31.52
N ALA A 39 47.57 -78.21 -30.25
CA ALA A 39 47.05 -78.99 -29.14
C ALA A 39 47.01 -78.17 -27.83
N VAL A 40 46.10 -78.53 -26.92
CA VAL A 40 46.03 -77.93 -25.57
C VAL A 40 47.30 -78.29 -24.80
N TYR A 41 47.83 -77.35 -24.03
CA TYR A 41 49.00 -77.54 -23.18
C TYR A 41 48.81 -76.84 -21.83
N ASN A 42 49.78 -77.00 -20.92
CA ASN A 42 49.80 -76.30 -19.64
C ASN A 42 50.79 -75.11 -19.72
N PRO A 43 50.31 -73.85 -19.78
CA PRO A 43 51.16 -72.68 -19.67
C PRO A 43 51.87 -72.61 -18.32
N ALA A 44 53.10 -72.08 -18.32
CA ALA A 44 53.92 -71.85 -17.13
C ALA A 44 54.10 -70.34 -16.88
N ALA A 45 54.33 -69.94 -15.62
CA ALA A 45 54.56 -68.54 -15.26
C ALA A 45 55.82 -67.93 -15.92
N THR A 46 56.79 -68.76 -16.32
CA THR A 46 57.99 -68.33 -17.06
C THR A 46 57.72 -67.95 -18.52
N ALA A 47 56.48 -68.06 -19.01
CA ALA A 47 56.14 -67.75 -20.40
C ALA A 47 56.35 -66.26 -20.71
N THR A 48 57.06 -65.97 -21.80
CA THR A 48 57.26 -64.61 -22.34
C THR A 48 56.48 -64.34 -23.62
N ALA A 49 55.87 -65.39 -24.21
CA ALA A 49 55.01 -65.33 -25.37
C ALA A 49 54.02 -66.51 -25.37
N LEU A 50 52.97 -66.41 -26.20
CA LEU A 50 52.10 -67.53 -26.52
C LEU A 50 52.87 -68.60 -27.32
N LYS A 51 52.50 -69.87 -27.16
CA LYS A 51 53.15 -70.98 -27.85
C LYS A 51 52.99 -70.89 -29.36
N ARG A 52 51.81 -70.49 -29.84
CA ARG A 52 51.61 -69.99 -31.21
C ARG A 52 50.48 -68.98 -31.25
N GLU A 53 50.85 -67.70 -31.27
CA GLU A 53 49.90 -66.60 -31.46
C GLU A 53 49.30 -66.64 -32.88
N VAL A 54 47.98 -66.50 -32.96
CA VAL A 54 47.22 -66.44 -34.22
C VAL A 54 46.48 -65.14 -34.41
N TRP A 55 46.28 -64.37 -33.32
CA TRP A 55 45.70 -63.05 -33.37
C TRP A 55 46.07 -62.21 -32.15
N ARG A 56 46.13 -60.89 -32.33
CA ARG A 56 46.29 -59.89 -31.27
C ARG A 56 45.50 -58.64 -31.61
N GLY A 57 44.86 -58.05 -30.61
CA GLY A 57 44.11 -56.80 -30.74
C GLY A 57 44.09 -56.01 -29.43
N PRO A 58 43.54 -54.78 -29.46
CA PRO A 58 43.35 -53.98 -28.26
C PRO A 58 42.38 -54.66 -27.29
N LEU A 59 42.53 -54.37 -26.00
CA LEU A 59 41.54 -54.71 -24.97
C LEU A 59 40.22 -53.95 -25.23
N ASN A 60 39.09 -54.62 -25.11
CA ASN A 60 37.77 -53.99 -25.20
C ASN A 60 37.31 -53.43 -23.85
N ALA A 61 37.54 -54.20 -22.77
CA ALA A 61 37.23 -53.76 -21.42
C ALA A 61 38.21 -54.36 -20.41
N LEU A 62 38.57 -53.56 -19.41
CA LEU A 62 39.35 -53.95 -18.24
C LEU A 62 38.73 -53.28 -17.01
N PHE A 63 38.16 -54.07 -16.11
CA PHE A 63 37.53 -53.57 -14.88
C PHE A 63 37.79 -54.47 -13.68
N GLN A 64 37.63 -53.91 -12.49
CA GLN A 64 37.78 -54.58 -11.20
C GLN A 64 36.47 -55.27 -10.81
N ASP A 65 36.53 -56.48 -10.24
CA ASP A 65 35.34 -57.18 -9.76
C ASP A 65 34.79 -56.54 -8.48
N GLU A 66 33.48 -56.25 -8.47
CA GLU A 66 32.82 -55.57 -7.35
C GLU A 66 32.80 -56.40 -6.04
N LYS A 67 32.90 -57.74 -6.14
CA LYS A 67 32.88 -58.64 -4.97
C LYS A 67 34.28 -59.03 -4.52
N ASN A 68 35.26 -58.97 -5.41
CA ASN A 68 36.64 -59.35 -5.17
C ASN A 68 37.58 -58.24 -5.68
N PRO A 69 37.92 -57.25 -4.83
CA PRO A 69 38.74 -56.12 -5.25
C PRO A 69 40.10 -56.51 -5.84
N SER A 70 40.66 -57.68 -5.53
CA SER A 70 41.93 -58.13 -6.10
C SER A 70 41.81 -58.74 -7.51
N TRP A 71 40.60 -58.92 -8.04
CA TRP A 71 40.37 -59.54 -9.35
C TRP A 71 40.15 -58.48 -10.42
N LEU A 72 40.87 -58.67 -11.53
CA LEU A 72 40.68 -57.91 -12.76
C LEU A 72 40.07 -58.80 -13.83
N LEU A 73 39.07 -58.24 -14.51
CA LEU A 73 38.38 -58.86 -15.62
C LEU A 73 38.84 -58.20 -16.92
N ALA A 74 39.49 -58.97 -17.79
CA ALA A 74 39.94 -58.49 -19.09
C ALA A 74 39.12 -59.16 -20.20
N GLU A 75 38.62 -58.33 -21.11
CA GLU A 75 37.69 -58.76 -22.16
C GLU A 75 38.17 -58.33 -23.54
N VAL A 76 38.00 -59.22 -24.51
CA VAL A 76 38.22 -58.92 -25.93
C VAL A 76 37.15 -59.58 -26.81
N THR A 77 36.72 -58.85 -27.83
CA THR A 77 35.87 -59.37 -28.91
C THR A 77 36.69 -59.47 -30.19
N ILE A 78 36.77 -60.68 -30.75
CA ILE A 78 37.44 -60.91 -32.02
C ILE A 78 36.44 -60.71 -33.16
N PRO A 79 36.69 -59.78 -34.11
CA PRO A 79 35.78 -59.48 -35.21
C PRO A 79 35.39 -60.72 -36.05
N PRO A 80 34.22 -60.72 -36.70
CA PRO A 80 33.74 -61.87 -37.47
C PRO A 80 34.57 -62.15 -38.74
N GLU A 81 35.25 -61.15 -39.29
CA GLU A 81 36.18 -61.24 -40.42
C GLU A 81 37.55 -61.89 -40.08
N VAL A 82 37.84 -62.16 -38.80
CA VAL A 82 39.08 -62.81 -38.36
C VAL A 82 38.79 -64.16 -37.72
N GLY A 83 39.43 -65.23 -38.21
CA GLY A 83 39.20 -66.59 -37.73
C GLY A 83 39.81 -67.67 -38.62
N GLY A 84 39.27 -68.89 -38.52
CA GLY A 84 39.74 -70.08 -39.24
C GLY A 84 40.65 -71.00 -38.41
N TRP A 85 40.68 -70.82 -37.09
CA TRP A 85 41.59 -71.52 -36.18
C TRP A 85 40.91 -71.83 -34.84
N TYR A 86 41.52 -72.74 -34.09
CA TYR A 86 41.10 -73.07 -32.72
C TYR A 86 41.79 -72.16 -31.72
N VAL A 87 41.05 -71.66 -30.74
CA VAL A 87 41.58 -70.93 -29.59
C VAL A 87 41.91 -71.95 -28.50
N ARG A 88 43.13 -71.92 -27.96
CA ARG A 88 43.58 -72.80 -26.86
C ARG A 88 44.38 -72.07 -25.79
N GLU A 89 44.84 -70.87 -26.09
CA GLU A 89 45.59 -70.00 -25.19
C GLU A 89 45.20 -68.53 -25.46
N ALA A 90 45.32 -67.69 -24.44
CA ALA A 90 45.24 -66.24 -24.58
C ALA A 90 46.32 -65.56 -23.73
N GLY A 91 46.74 -64.37 -24.15
CA GLY A 91 47.75 -63.57 -23.46
C GLY A 91 47.25 -62.16 -23.24
N ILE A 92 47.50 -61.60 -22.06
CA ILE A 92 47.20 -60.21 -21.72
C ILE A 92 48.51 -59.44 -21.70
N TRP A 93 48.58 -58.31 -22.40
CA TRP A 93 49.83 -57.60 -22.65
C TRP A 93 49.79 -56.17 -22.11
N THR A 94 50.94 -55.71 -21.61
CA THR A 94 51.15 -54.31 -21.26
C THR A 94 51.25 -53.42 -22.51
N ASP A 95 51.13 -52.10 -22.35
CA ASP A 95 51.43 -51.11 -23.39
C ASP A 95 52.90 -51.16 -23.89
N THR A 96 53.80 -51.66 -23.05
CA THR A 96 55.23 -51.86 -23.35
C THR A 96 55.56 -53.21 -23.98
N GLY A 97 54.56 -54.06 -24.25
CA GLY A 97 54.75 -55.36 -24.92
C GLY A 97 55.21 -56.51 -24.00
N ILE A 98 55.07 -56.36 -22.69
CA ILE A 98 55.32 -57.44 -21.72
C ILE A 98 54.08 -58.33 -21.65
N LEU A 99 54.26 -59.66 -21.78
CA LEU A 99 53.19 -60.63 -21.53
C LEU A 99 52.90 -60.64 -20.02
N TYR A 100 51.81 -60.01 -19.62
CA TYR A 100 51.46 -59.80 -18.22
C TYR A 100 50.80 -61.03 -17.60
N ALA A 101 49.86 -61.65 -18.31
CA ALA A 101 49.20 -62.88 -17.89
C ALA A 101 48.98 -63.83 -19.06
N ILE A 102 49.02 -65.13 -18.79
CA ILE A 102 48.76 -66.18 -19.76
C ILE A 102 47.58 -67.06 -19.32
N VAL A 103 46.69 -67.34 -20.26
CA VAL A 103 45.42 -68.04 -20.04
C VAL A 103 45.47 -69.39 -20.73
N LYS A 104 45.20 -70.46 -19.98
CA LYS A 104 44.87 -71.77 -20.55
C LYS A 104 43.38 -71.77 -20.90
N TYR A 105 43.05 -71.81 -22.19
CA TYR A 105 41.68 -71.66 -22.67
C TYR A 105 41.10 -72.98 -23.22
N PRO A 106 39.80 -73.28 -23.01
CA PRO A 106 39.17 -74.46 -23.60
C PRO A 106 39.20 -74.41 -25.12
N GLU A 107 39.57 -75.54 -25.75
CA GLU A 107 39.62 -75.65 -27.20
C GLU A 107 38.30 -75.23 -27.83
N SER A 108 38.34 -74.16 -28.62
CA SER A 108 37.14 -73.55 -29.19
C SER A 108 37.40 -73.07 -30.61
N PHE A 109 36.59 -73.49 -31.57
CA PHE A 109 36.75 -73.07 -32.96
C PHE A 109 36.19 -71.67 -33.23
N LYS A 110 37.00 -70.79 -33.81
CA LYS A 110 36.61 -69.46 -34.31
C LYS A 110 36.42 -69.53 -35.83
N PRO A 111 35.19 -69.60 -36.36
CA PRO A 111 34.96 -69.51 -37.80
C PRO A 111 35.25 -68.09 -38.33
N VAL A 112 35.56 -68.01 -39.63
CA VAL A 112 35.74 -66.74 -40.35
C VAL A 112 34.63 -66.57 -41.39
N LEU A 113 34.05 -65.37 -41.44
CA LEU A 113 32.88 -65.06 -42.27
C LEU A 113 33.12 -65.36 -43.76
N ALA A 114 34.32 -65.06 -44.28
CA ALA A 114 34.65 -65.14 -45.71
C ALA A 114 34.64 -66.56 -46.30
N THR A 115 34.96 -67.60 -45.52
CA THR A 115 35.05 -68.99 -46.03
C THR A 115 34.01 -69.94 -45.44
N SER A 116 33.33 -69.54 -44.36
CA SER A 116 32.47 -70.44 -43.58
C SER A 116 30.97 -70.15 -43.74
N GLY A 117 30.58 -69.05 -44.42
CA GLY A 117 29.17 -68.62 -44.57
C GLY A 117 28.47 -68.22 -43.26
N SER A 118 29.19 -68.28 -42.13
CA SER A 118 28.74 -67.92 -40.78
C SER A 118 29.89 -67.25 -40.04
N GLY A 119 29.69 -66.02 -39.59
CA GLY A 119 30.62 -65.30 -38.71
C GLY A 119 30.20 -65.49 -37.25
N LYS A 120 31.12 -65.94 -36.39
CA LYS A 120 30.93 -65.95 -34.93
C LYS A 120 31.75 -64.82 -34.35
N GLU A 121 31.11 -63.83 -33.73
CA GLU A 121 31.79 -62.94 -32.78
C GLU A 121 32.24 -63.80 -31.60
N PHE A 122 33.54 -63.77 -31.30
CA PHE A 122 34.12 -64.65 -30.29
C PHE A 122 34.67 -63.82 -29.15
N TYR A 123 34.05 -64.03 -28.00
CA TYR A 123 34.24 -63.22 -26.80
C TYR A 123 35.06 -64.01 -25.79
N ILE A 124 36.19 -63.44 -25.37
CA ILE A 124 37.07 -64.02 -24.35
C ILE A 124 37.03 -63.10 -23.15
N ARG A 125 36.64 -63.68 -22.00
CA ARG A 125 36.70 -63.06 -20.68
C ARG A 125 37.71 -63.85 -19.86
N SER A 126 38.74 -63.16 -19.36
CA SER A 126 39.73 -63.73 -18.46
C SER A 126 39.68 -63.02 -17.12
N ILE A 127 39.77 -63.80 -16.04
CA ILE A 127 39.89 -63.30 -14.67
C ILE A 127 41.31 -63.59 -14.20
N PHE A 128 41.97 -62.61 -13.61
CA PHE A 128 43.26 -62.80 -12.95
C PHE A 128 43.32 -61.96 -11.67
N GLU A 129 44.05 -62.47 -10.69
CA GLU A 129 44.30 -61.79 -9.44
C GLU A 129 45.59 -60.99 -9.54
N THR A 130 45.57 -59.74 -9.08
CA THR A 130 46.74 -58.87 -9.01
C THR A 130 46.94 -58.36 -7.58
N SER A 131 48.20 -58.13 -7.21
CA SER A 131 48.56 -57.57 -5.91
C SER A 131 48.26 -56.06 -5.77
N ASN A 132 47.87 -55.39 -6.86
CA ASN A 132 47.63 -53.95 -6.91
C ASN A 132 46.52 -53.55 -7.90
N ALA A 133 45.32 -54.13 -7.73
CA ALA A 133 44.17 -53.88 -8.60
C ALA A 133 43.72 -52.40 -8.63
N GLU A 134 43.88 -51.68 -7.52
CA GLU A 134 43.50 -50.26 -7.38
C GLU A 134 44.37 -49.32 -8.24
N SER A 135 45.58 -49.73 -8.63
CA SER A 135 46.49 -48.91 -9.46
C SER A 135 46.46 -49.26 -10.95
N VAL A 136 45.47 -50.03 -11.41
CA VAL A 136 45.35 -50.40 -12.82
C VAL A 136 44.55 -49.34 -13.57
N THR A 137 45.03 -48.92 -14.74
CA THR A 137 44.26 -48.03 -15.61
C THR A 137 43.11 -48.80 -16.22
N LEU A 138 41.90 -48.61 -15.69
CA LEU A 138 40.68 -49.21 -16.23
C LEU A 138 40.40 -48.62 -17.61
N LEU A 139 40.23 -49.48 -18.60
CA LEU A 139 39.90 -49.09 -19.97
C LEU A 139 38.53 -49.68 -20.30
N ILE A 140 37.62 -48.83 -20.76
CA ILE A 140 36.34 -49.24 -21.32
C ILE A 140 36.29 -48.61 -22.71
N ASP A 141 36.27 -49.44 -23.74
CA ASP A 141 35.92 -49.00 -25.09
C ASP A 141 34.40 -49.09 -25.24
N ASP A 142 33.73 -47.95 -25.01
CA ASP A 142 32.27 -47.80 -25.06
C ASP A 142 31.65 -48.14 -26.44
N THR A 143 32.47 -48.34 -27.48
CA THR A 143 31.97 -48.71 -28.81
C THR A 143 31.64 -50.19 -28.97
N VAL A 144 32.06 -51.06 -28.04
CA VAL A 144 31.89 -52.53 -28.14
C VAL A 144 31.22 -53.17 -26.90
N VAL A 145 30.97 -52.42 -25.82
CA VAL A 145 30.29 -52.93 -24.61
C VAL A 145 28.78 -53.04 -24.84
N LYS A 146 28.25 -54.27 -24.85
CA LYS A 146 26.80 -54.55 -24.92
C LYS A 146 26.24 -54.66 -23.50
N ALA A 147 25.43 -53.70 -23.08
CA ALA A 147 24.68 -53.80 -21.83
C ALA A 147 23.66 -54.97 -21.91
N THR A 148 23.53 -55.75 -20.83
CA THR A 148 22.49 -56.80 -20.80
C THR A 148 21.11 -56.15 -20.85
N ARG A 149 20.14 -56.78 -21.53
CA ARG A 149 18.76 -56.25 -21.58
C ARG A 149 18.19 -56.00 -20.18
N ALA A 150 18.50 -56.88 -19.23
CA ALA A 150 18.08 -56.74 -17.84
C ALA A 150 18.67 -55.49 -17.19
N TRP A 151 19.97 -55.23 -17.40
CA TRP A 151 20.63 -54.03 -16.88
C TRP A 151 20.04 -52.75 -17.50
N VAL A 152 19.78 -52.74 -18.81
CA VAL A 152 19.17 -51.58 -19.45
C VAL A 152 17.75 -51.33 -18.91
N GLN A 153 16.95 -52.39 -18.74
CA GLN A 153 15.61 -52.27 -18.20
C GLN A 153 15.61 -51.77 -16.75
N SER A 154 16.51 -52.26 -15.88
CA SER A 154 16.61 -51.79 -14.51
C SER A 154 17.13 -50.36 -14.45
N TYR A 155 18.18 -50.04 -15.20
CA TYR A 155 18.74 -48.70 -15.24
C TYR A 155 17.72 -47.67 -15.71
N VAL A 156 16.98 -47.96 -16.79
CA VAL A 156 15.91 -47.08 -17.27
C VAL A 156 14.78 -46.96 -16.24
N ALA A 157 14.39 -48.04 -15.57
CA ALA A 157 13.36 -47.98 -14.54
C ALA A 157 13.79 -47.11 -13.34
N ASP A 158 15.02 -47.26 -12.86
CA ASP A 158 15.57 -46.50 -11.74
C ASP A 158 15.75 -45.01 -12.10
N GLU A 159 16.19 -44.71 -13.32
CA GLU A 159 16.29 -43.32 -13.78
C GLU A 159 14.91 -42.67 -13.99
N LEU A 160 13.92 -43.40 -14.51
CA LEU A 160 12.54 -42.91 -14.61
C LEU A 160 11.92 -42.68 -13.23
N ALA A 161 12.23 -43.54 -12.26
CA ALA A 161 11.78 -43.39 -10.88
C ALA A 161 12.32 -42.13 -10.19
N LYS A 162 13.47 -41.58 -10.63
CA LYS A 162 14.03 -40.32 -10.11
C LYS A 162 13.35 -39.06 -10.66
N LEU A 163 12.55 -39.17 -11.72
CA LEU A 163 11.83 -38.02 -12.26
C LEU A 163 10.76 -37.54 -11.28
N ASP A 164 10.60 -36.23 -11.16
CA ASP A 164 9.59 -35.62 -10.30
C ASP A 164 8.16 -35.93 -10.77
N ARG A 165 7.96 -36.14 -12.09
CA ARG A 165 6.65 -36.54 -12.63
C ARG A 165 6.43 -38.03 -12.45
N LYS A 166 5.53 -38.38 -11.54
CA LYS A 166 5.20 -39.78 -11.22
C LYS A 166 4.05 -40.29 -12.06
N GLN A 167 3.93 -41.62 -12.13
CA GLN A 167 2.74 -42.25 -12.68
C GLN A 167 1.52 -41.82 -11.86
N SER A 168 0.40 -41.64 -12.55
CA SER A 168 -0.88 -41.27 -11.96
C SER A 168 -1.29 -42.23 -10.84
N VAL A 169 -2.10 -41.70 -9.94
CA VAL A 169 -2.80 -42.48 -8.92
C VAL A 169 -4.27 -42.58 -9.30
N ARG A 170 -4.89 -43.71 -8.95
CA ARG A 170 -6.30 -43.90 -9.19
C ARG A 170 -7.14 -42.96 -8.33
N VAL A 171 -6.77 -42.79 -7.06
CA VAL A 171 -7.50 -41.92 -6.12
C VAL A 171 -6.58 -41.26 -5.10
N ALA A 172 -7.02 -40.16 -4.49
CA ALA A 172 -6.32 -39.46 -3.41
C ALA A 172 -7.14 -39.40 -2.12
N THR A 173 -6.45 -39.48 -0.99
CA THR A 173 -7.07 -39.43 0.34
C THR A 173 -7.61 -38.04 0.69
N THR A 174 -8.84 -37.97 1.20
CA THR A 174 -9.46 -36.74 1.73
C THR A 174 -9.27 -36.59 3.24
N ILE A 175 -9.03 -37.70 3.94
CA ILE A 175 -8.84 -37.82 5.39
C ILE A 175 -7.76 -38.86 5.71
N ASN A 176 -7.46 -39.04 7.00
CA ASN A 176 -6.58 -40.10 7.48
C ASN A 176 -7.14 -41.49 7.14
N VAL A 177 -6.29 -42.40 6.64
CA VAL A 177 -6.67 -43.77 6.24
C VAL A 177 -5.75 -44.80 6.89
N VAL A 178 -6.23 -46.05 7.01
CA VAL A 178 -5.38 -47.17 7.43
C VAL A 178 -4.57 -47.63 6.22
N LEU A 179 -3.25 -47.69 6.31
CA LEU A 179 -2.37 -48.16 5.22
C LEU A 179 -2.37 -49.70 5.11
N SER A 180 -3.56 -50.31 5.06
CA SER A 180 -3.75 -51.75 4.92
C SER A 180 -5.16 -52.07 4.41
N GLY A 181 -5.27 -53.15 3.62
CA GLY A 181 -6.55 -53.66 3.13
C GLY A 181 -7.21 -52.78 2.08
N ALA A 182 -8.26 -53.30 1.44
CA ALA A 182 -9.09 -52.55 0.51
C ALA A 182 -10.07 -51.63 1.28
N GLN A 183 -10.32 -50.43 0.77
CA GLN A 183 -11.19 -49.45 1.43
C GLN A 183 -11.75 -48.39 0.47
N MET A 184 -12.81 -47.69 0.90
CA MET A 184 -13.38 -46.58 0.16
C MET A 184 -12.59 -45.30 0.40
N ILE A 185 -12.11 -44.66 -0.66
CA ILE A 185 -11.39 -43.39 -0.63
C ILE A 185 -12.04 -42.45 -1.62
N ASP A 186 -12.51 -41.29 -1.16
CA ASP A 186 -13.17 -40.27 -2.01
C ASP A 186 -14.29 -40.84 -2.92
N GLY A 187 -15.02 -41.86 -2.45
CA GLY A 187 -16.08 -42.53 -3.22
C GLY A 187 -15.60 -43.62 -4.19
N VAL A 188 -14.30 -43.91 -4.25
CA VAL A 188 -13.69 -44.98 -5.07
C VAL A 188 -13.30 -46.16 -4.19
N ALA A 189 -13.63 -47.38 -4.60
CA ALA A 189 -13.15 -48.60 -3.95
C ALA A 189 -11.69 -48.87 -4.33
N ALA A 190 -10.75 -48.52 -3.45
CA ALA A 190 -9.32 -48.76 -3.63
C ALA A 190 -9.00 -50.21 -3.26
N VAL A 191 -8.58 -51.01 -4.24
CA VAL A 191 -8.35 -52.47 -4.12
C VAL A 191 -6.90 -52.83 -4.44
N ALA A 192 -6.47 -54.06 -4.10
CA ALA A 192 -5.08 -54.48 -4.26
C ALA A 192 -4.53 -54.23 -5.67
N GLY A 193 -3.37 -53.57 -5.76
CA GLY A 193 -2.75 -53.14 -7.01
C GLY A 193 -3.02 -51.68 -7.39
N ASP A 194 -4.06 -51.05 -6.84
CA ASP A 194 -4.35 -49.64 -7.11
C ASP A 194 -3.28 -48.72 -6.52
N ARG A 195 -2.95 -47.66 -7.26
CA ARG A 195 -2.08 -46.58 -6.78
C ARG A 195 -2.90 -45.50 -6.11
N VAL A 196 -2.49 -45.06 -4.91
CA VAL A 196 -3.21 -44.05 -4.12
C VAL A 196 -2.25 -42.95 -3.67
N LEU A 197 -2.66 -41.70 -3.84
CA LEU A 197 -2.00 -40.56 -3.18
C LEU A 197 -2.52 -40.45 -1.74
N VAL A 198 -1.65 -40.81 -0.80
CA VAL A 198 -1.88 -40.63 0.62
C VAL A 198 -1.32 -39.26 1.02
N LYS A 199 -2.19 -38.30 1.32
CA LYS A 199 -1.82 -36.90 1.60
C LYS A 199 -2.38 -36.34 2.90
N ALA A 200 -3.18 -37.13 3.61
CA ALA A 200 -3.94 -36.69 4.79
C ALA A 200 -3.72 -37.59 6.02
N GLN A 201 -2.56 -38.24 6.14
CA GLN A 201 -2.19 -38.97 7.36
C GLN A 201 -2.02 -38.02 8.54
N THR A 202 -2.32 -38.51 9.75
CA THR A 202 -2.08 -37.77 11.00
C THR A 202 -0.60 -37.41 11.17
N LEU A 203 0.30 -38.33 10.81
CA LEU A 203 1.72 -38.07 10.74
C LEU A 203 2.11 -37.82 9.28
N ALA A 204 2.44 -36.57 8.96
CA ALA A 204 2.74 -36.17 7.57
C ALA A 204 3.92 -36.93 6.94
N LYS A 205 4.82 -37.51 7.74
CA LYS A 205 5.93 -38.36 7.25
C LYS A 205 5.45 -39.65 6.57
N ASP A 206 4.21 -40.08 6.87
CA ASP A 206 3.59 -41.28 6.32
C ASP A 206 2.79 -40.99 5.04
N ASN A 207 2.66 -39.72 4.65
CA ASN A 207 2.11 -39.37 3.33
C ASN A 207 3.03 -39.85 2.19
N GLY A 208 2.51 -39.94 0.98
CA GLY A 208 3.23 -40.31 -0.23
C GLY A 208 2.38 -41.15 -1.19
N LEU A 209 3.05 -41.77 -2.16
CA LEU A 209 2.42 -42.66 -3.13
C LEU A 209 2.48 -44.10 -2.62
N TYR A 210 1.33 -44.76 -2.58
CA TYR A 210 1.20 -46.13 -2.08
C TYR A 210 0.51 -47.03 -3.11
N VAL A 211 0.84 -48.33 -3.04
CA VAL A 211 0.11 -49.38 -3.73
C VAL A 211 -0.73 -50.13 -2.70
N VAL A 212 -2.03 -50.19 -2.96
CA VAL A 212 -2.99 -50.89 -2.11
C VAL A 212 -2.67 -52.37 -2.11
N ALA A 213 -2.79 -53.01 -0.95
CA ALA A 213 -2.61 -54.44 -0.78
C ALA A 213 -3.63 -55.00 0.22
N ASN A 214 -3.84 -56.31 0.19
CA ASN A 214 -4.66 -56.98 1.20
C ASN A 214 -4.03 -56.92 2.60
N GLY A 215 -2.70 -56.87 2.68
CA GLY A 215 -1.93 -56.61 3.89
C GLY A 215 -1.56 -55.14 4.04
N THR A 216 -0.40 -54.84 4.64
CA THR A 216 0.15 -53.49 4.70
C THR A 216 0.43 -52.95 3.31
N TRP A 217 0.07 -51.69 3.06
CA TRP A 217 0.37 -51.03 1.80
C TRP A 217 1.85 -50.68 1.73
N ALA A 218 2.48 -50.95 0.59
CA ALA A 218 3.84 -50.54 0.31
C ALA A 218 3.82 -49.18 -0.40
N ARG A 219 4.91 -48.41 -0.25
CA ARG A 219 5.12 -47.25 -1.11
C ARG A 219 5.24 -47.71 -2.57
N ALA A 220 4.78 -46.86 -3.48
CA ALA A 220 4.88 -47.13 -4.90
C ALA A 220 6.35 -47.22 -5.34
N LYS A 221 6.64 -48.04 -6.34
CA LYS A 221 8.02 -48.38 -6.71
C LYS A 221 8.85 -47.20 -7.22
N ASP A 222 8.18 -46.15 -7.68
CA ASP A 222 8.74 -44.88 -8.16
C ASP A 222 8.79 -43.79 -7.06
N ALA A 223 8.56 -44.18 -5.80
CA ALA A 223 8.58 -43.34 -4.61
C ALA A 223 8.90 -44.15 -3.32
N ASP A 224 9.67 -45.24 -3.44
CA ASP A 224 9.97 -46.16 -2.33
C ASP A 224 11.33 -45.87 -1.66
N VAL A 225 12.17 -45.03 -2.27
CA VAL A 225 13.42 -44.54 -1.67
C VAL A 225 13.52 -43.01 -1.66
N SER A 226 14.30 -42.46 -0.72
CA SER A 226 14.45 -41.01 -0.53
C SER A 226 14.93 -40.26 -1.78
N ALA A 227 15.74 -40.90 -2.63
CA ALA A 227 16.25 -40.29 -3.86
C ALA A 227 15.16 -40.10 -4.93
N GLU A 228 14.04 -40.83 -4.84
CA GLU A 228 12.91 -40.72 -5.77
C GLU A 228 11.87 -39.70 -5.32
N VAL A 229 11.97 -39.21 -4.08
CA VAL A 229 11.01 -38.29 -3.48
C VAL A 229 11.71 -36.98 -3.15
N THR A 230 11.58 -36.04 -4.07
CA THR A 230 12.21 -34.72 -4.10
C THR A 230 11.16 -33.62 -3.93
N SER A 231 11.58 -32.45 -3.46
CA SER A 231 10.72 -31.26 -3.52
C SER A 231 10.36 -31.00 -4.99
N GLY A 232 9.06 -30.87 -5.27
CA GLY A 232 8.56 -30.72 -6.63
C GLY A 232 8.03 -31.99 -7.29
N LEU A 233 8.05 -33.15 -6.63
CA LEU A 233 7.36 -34.35 -7.11
C LEU A 233 5.89 -34.03 -7.43
N ILE A 234 5.44 -34.38 -8.65
CA ILE A 234 4.09 -34.14 -9.16
C ILE A 234 3.40 -35.45 -9.53
N VAL A 235 2.13 -35.57 -9.16
CA VAL A 235 1.27 -36.72 -9.49
C VAL A 235 -0.15 -36.26 -9.84
N SER A 236 -0.77 -36.91 -10.83
CA SER A 236 -2.19 -36.68 -11.18
C SER A 236 -3.11 -37.74 -10.57
N VAL A 237 -4.35 -37.35 -10.27
CA VAL A 237 -5.40 -38.20 -9.70
C VAL A 237 -6.47 -38.45 -10.76
N GLU A 238 -6.82 -39.70 -11.00
CA GLU A 238 -7.72 -40.10 -12.08
C GLU A 238 -9.21 -40.08 -11.67
N GLU A 239 -9.53 -40.68 -10.53
CA GLU A 239 -10.89 -40.88 -10.04
C GLU A 239 -11.10 -40.26 -8.64
N GLY A 240 -12.37 -40.07 -8.27
CA GLY A 240 -12.77 -39.46 -7.00
C GLY A 240 -14.04 -38.62 -7.12
N THR A 241 -14.76 -38.48 -6.02
CA THR A 241 -15.94 -37.60 -5.94
C THR A 241 -15.52 -36.14 -5.86
N THR A 242 -14.43 -35.85 -5.14
CA THR A 242 -13.95 -34.49 -4.88
C THR A 242 -12.60 -34.20 -5.48
N LEU A 243 -11.74 -35.22 -5.67
CA LEU A 243 -10.35 -35.07 -6.09
C LEU A 243 -10.04 -35.64 -7.49
N ALA A 244 -11.04 -36.09 -8.25
CA ALA A 244 -10.83 -36.52 -9.63
C ALA A 244 -10.20 -35.42 -10.50
N ASN A 245 -9.36 -35.82 -11.45
CA ASN A 245 -8.68 -34.94 -12.40
C ASN A 245 -7.82 -33.84 -11.76
N THR A 246 -7.34 -34.06 -10.53
CA THR A 246 -6.46 -33.10 -9.85
C THR A 246 -4.98 -33.44 -10.02
N ILE A 247 -4.12 -32.43 -9.93
CA ILE A 247 -2.66 -32.57 -9.92
C ILE A 247 -2.15 -32.11 -8.56
N TRP A 248 -1.27 -32.88 -7.95
CA TRP A 248 -0.69 -32.61 -6.63
C TRP A 248 0.82 -32.56 -6.70
N GLN A 249 1.40 -31.55 -6.05
CA GLN A 249 2.83 -31.34 -5.93
C GLN A 249 3.27 -31.50 -4.48
N LEU A 250 4.39 -32.20 -4.25
CA LEU A 250 5.09 -32.22 -2.98
C LEU A 250 5.81 -30.88 -2.79
N ILE A 251 5.40 -30.11 -1.79
CA ILE A 251 5.92 -28.77 -1.48
C ILE A 251 6.83 -28.75 -0.25
N THR A 252 7.24 -29.92 0.25
CA THR A 252 8.22 -30.02 1.33
C THR A 252 9.60 -29.62 0.81
N ASP A 253 10.15 -28.53 1.33
CA ASP A 253 11.48 -28.02 0.92
C ASP A 253 12.65 -28.79 1.53
N GLY A 254 13.77 -28.82 0.81
CA GLY A 254 15.05 -29.37 1.28
C GLY A 254 15.25 -30.86 1.04
N VAL A 255 16.20 -31.45 1.78
CA VAL A 255 16.54 -32.87 1.68
C VAL A 255 15.44 -33.71 2.33
N ILE A 256 14.87 -34.64 1.57
CA ILE A 256 13.78 -35.50 2.03
C ILE A 256 14.34 -36.88 2.44
N VAL A 257 13.96 -37.34 3.63
CA VAL A 257 14.26 -38.69 4.12
C VAL A 257 12.94 -39.39 4.45
N LEU A 258 12.59 -40.43 3.69
CA LEU A 258 11.34 -41.17 3.89
C LEU A 258 11.24 -41.75 5.31
N GLY A 259 10.04 -41.70 5.90
CA GLY A 259 9.76 -42.15 7.27
C GLY A 259 10.19 -41.18 8.38
N THR A 260 10.90 -40.10 8.03
CA THR A 260 11.35 -39.05 8.96
C THR A 260 10.80 -37.67 8.58
N THR A 261 11.04 -37.21 7.35
CA THR A 261 10.62 -35.89 6.88
C THR A 261 9.11 -35.85 6.67
N ALA A 262 8.45 -34.78 7.14
CA ALA A 262 7.03 -34.55 6.89
C ALA A 262 6.77 -34.23 5.41
N LEU A 263 5.85 -34.96 4.77
CA LEU A 263 5.53 -34.82 3.35
C LEU A 263 4.20 -34.09 3.17
N THR A 264 4.25 -32.88 2.63
CA THR A 264 3.09 -32.00 2.42
C THR A 264 2.79 -31.87 0.94
N PHE A 265 1.57 -32.26 0.55
CA PHE A 265 1.11 -32.16 -0.83
C PHE A 265 0.14 -31.00 -1.01
N GLN A 266 0.31 -30.24 -2.08
CA GLN A 266 -0.56 -29.15 -2.48
C GLN A 266 -1.21 -29.43 -3.82
N ASN A 267 -2.51 -29.11 -3.94
CA ASN A 267 -3.22 -29.19 -5.21
C ASN A 267 -2.76 -28.03 -6.11
N VAL A 268 -2.23 -28.38 -7.29
CA VAL A 268 -1.69 -27.46 -8.29
C VAL A 268 -2.41 -27.61 -9.64
N THR A 269 -3.62 -28.18 -9.65
CA THR A 269 -4.39 -28.47 -10.88
C THR A 269 -4.58 -27.25 -11.77
N GLN A 270 -4.81 -26.09 -11.16
CA GLN A 270 -5.00 -24.81 -11.85
C GLN A 270 -3.71 -23.99 -11.95
N GLY A 271 -2.57 -24.57 -11.55
CA GLY A 271 -1.29 -23.89 -11.40
C GLY A 271 -1.27 -22.91 -10.22
N PHE A 272 -0.12 -22.26 -10.04
CA PHE A 272 -0.03 -21.03 -9.26
C PHE A 272 -0.37 -19.84 -10.17
N ALA A 273 -1.02 -18.82 -9.61
CA ALA A 273 -1.16 -17.56 -10.33
C ALA A 273 0.25 -17.02 -10.68
N PRO A 274 0.48 -16.50 -11.91
CA PRO A 274 1.77 -15.94 -12.28
C PRO A 274 2.27 -14.93 -11.24
N LEU A 275 3.55 -15.03 -10.83
CA LEU A 275 4.13 -14.11 -9.83
C LEU A 275 4.03 -12.65 -10.29
N ASN A 276 4.23 -12.42 -11.59
CA ASN A 276 4.11 -11.11 -12.22
C ASN A 276 2.78 -11.02 -12.96
N SER A 277 1.92 -10.09 -12.54
CA SER A 277 0.63 -9.77 -13.20
C SER A 277 -0.29 -10.98 -13.39
N PRO A 278 -0.74 -11.64 -12.31
CA PRO A 278 -1.68 -12.75 -12.43
C PRO A 278 -3.01 -12.28 -13.03
N ALA A 279 -3.55 -13.02 -14.00
CA ALA A 279 -4.91 -12.83 -14.48
C ALA A 279 -5.90 -13.55 -13.55
N LEU A 280 -6.68 -12.78 -12.78
CA LEU A 280 -7.72 -13.32 -11.90
C LEU A 280 -9.04 -13.46 -12.67
N LEU A 281 -9.36 -14.68 -13.13
CA LEU A 281 -10.59 -14.99 -13.87
C LEU A 281 -11.67 -15.63 -12.97
N GLY A 282 -12.94 -15.58 -13.38
CA GLY A 282 -14.06 -16.16 -12.63
C GLY A 282 -14.49 -15.30 -11.42
N THR A 283 -14.72 -15.93 -10.26
CA THR A 283 -15.13 -15.27 -9.00
C THR A 283 -14.04 -15.42 -7.91
N PRO A 284 -12.87 -14.78 -8.06
CA PRO A 284 -11.78 -14.88 -7.08
C PRO A 284 -12.20 -14.28 -5.73
N THR A 285 -11.86 -14.97 -4.63
CA THR A 285 -12.10 -14.50 -3.26
C THR A 285 -10.82 -14.00 -2.62
N ALA A 286 -10.88 -12.91 -1.85
CA ALA A 286 -9.80 -12.45 -1.00
C ALA A 286 -10.34 -12.08 0.39
N PRO A 287 -9.53 -12.13 1.46
CA PRO A 287 -9.94 -11.61 2.77
C PRO A 287 -10.36 -10.14 2.66
N THR A 288 -11.49 -9.78 3.28
CA THR A 288 -11.96 -8.39 3.30
C THR A 288 -11.19 -7.61 4.36
N ALA A 289 -10.38 -6.66 3.92
CA ALA A 289 -9.62 -5.78 4.81
C ALA A 289 -10.55 -4.83 5.61
N PRO A 290 -10.10 -4.32 6.77
CA PRO A 290 -10.73 -3.17 7.42
C PRO A 290 -10.71 -1.94 6.49
N VAL A 291 -11.74 -1.08 6.51
CA VAL A 291 -11.83 0.07 5.58
C VAL A 291 -10.80 1.17 5.80
N SER A 292 -10.08 1.16 6.93
CA SER A 292 -8.94 2.05 7.18
C SER A 292 -7.64 1.57 6.52
N ASN A 293 -7.67 0.43 5.84
CA ASN A 293 -6.49 -0.13 5.22
C ASN A 293 -6.12 0.64 3.94
N ASN A 294 -4.88 1.10 3.89
CA ASN A 294 -4.30 1.90 2.81
C ASN A 294 -3.05 1.25 2.18
N ASN A 295 -2.86 -0.07 2.39
CA ASN A 295 -1.75 -0.81 1.83
C ASN A 295 -2.09 -1.42 0.46
N GLN A 296 -1.18 -2.23 -0.09
CA GLN A 296 -1.32 -2.84 -1.42
C GLN A 296 -2.19 -4.11 -1.46
N GLN A 297 -3.01 -4.37 -0.45
CA GLN A 297 -3.95 -5.49 -0.48
C GLN A 297 -5.02 -5.29 -1.57
N LEU A 298 -5.43 -6.39 -2.20
CA LEU A 298 -6.52 -6.38 -3.17
C LEU A 298 -7.82 -5.94 -2.48
N ALA A 299 -8.47 -4.93 -3.04
CA ALA A 299 -9.78 -4.48 -2.57
C ALA A 299 -10.86 -5.50 -2.97
N THR A 300 -11.53 -6.10 -1.98
CA THR A 300 -12.70 -6.95 -2.24
C THR A 300 -13.91 -6.10 -2.60
N THR A 301 -14.90 -6.68 -3.29
CA THR A 301 -16.18 -6.00 -3.55
C THR A 301 -16.87 -5.56 -2.27
N ALA A 302 -16.76 -6.34 -1.18
CA ALA A 302 -17.25 -5.97 0.14
C ALA A 302 -16.51 -4.75 0.74
N PHE A 303 -15.18 -4.66 0.58
CA PHE A 303 -14.42 -3.48 0.97
C PHE A 303 -14.87 -2.23 0.18
N VAL A 304 -15.03 -2.35 -1.14
CA VAL A 304 -15.44 -1.23 -2.01
C VAL A 304 -16.85 -0.74 -1.68
N GLN A 305 -17.82 -1.64 -1.48
CA GLN A 305 -19.18 -1.27 -1.07
C GLN A 305 -19.18 -0.48 0.23
N ARG A 306 -18.40 -0.92 1.23
CA ARG A 306 -18.25 -0.21 2.51
C ARG A 306 -17.56 1.15 2.34
N ALA A 307 -16.52 1.23 1.51
CA ALA A 307 -15.77 2.47 1.26
C ALA A 307 -16.60 3.54 0.53
N LEU A 308 -17.57 3.13 -0.30
CA LEU A 308 -18.49 4.02 -1.01
C LEU A 308 -19.62 4.59 -0.13
N GLY A 309 -19.66 4.24 1.16
CA GLY A 309 -20.70 4.68 2.08
C GLY A 309 -21.99 3.86 2.00
N ASN A 310 -22.02 2.75 1.25
CA ASN A 310 -23.13 1.82 1.32
C ASN A 310 -23.09 1.07 2.64
N HIS A 311 -24.24 1.00 3.32
CA HIS A 311 -24.34 0.26 4.56
C HIS A 311 -24.16 -1.25 4.28
N SER A 312 -23.32 -1.92 5.07
CA SER A 312 -23.05 -3.36 4.88
C SER A 312 -24.29 -4.24 5.11
N SER A 313 -25.28 -3.73 5.86
CA SER A 313 -26.65 -4.25 5.97
C SER A 313 -27.58 -3.19 6.59
N VAL A 314 -28.89 -3.42 6.48
CA VAL A 314 -29.93 -2.73 7.26
C VAL A 314 -30.54 -3.74 8.24
N GLY A 315 -30.21 -3.62 9.52
CA GLY A 315 -30.64 -4.54 10.58
C GLY A 315 -31.71 -3.94 11.48
N GLY A 316 -32.66 -4.75 11.93
CA GLY A 316 -33.66 -4.36 12.92
C GLY A 316 -33.21 -4.64 14.35
N LEU A 317 -33.39 -3.69 15.28
CA LEU A 317 -33.20 -3.85 16.72
C LEU A 317 -34.54 -3.65 17.42
N ASP A 318 -35.10 -4.70 18.00
CA ASP A 318 -36.40 -4.70 18.69
C ASP A 318 -36.27 -4.81 20.23
N ALA A 319 -35.05 -5.06 20.72
CA ALA A 319 -34.71 -5.14 22.13
C ALA A 319 -33.37 -4.44 22.46
N SER A 320 -33.11 -4.23 23.75
CA SER A 320 -31.83 -3.71 24.23
C SER A 320 -30.68 -4.62 23.78
N THR A 321 -29.67 -4.05 23.11
CA THR A 321 -28.64 -4.81 22.40
C THR A 321 -27.25 -4.19 22.64
N VAL A 322 -26.24 -5.04 22.80
CA VAL A 322 -24.83 -4.65 22.81
C VAL A 322 -24.24 -4.92 21.44
N LEU A 323 -23.84 -3.86 20.75
CA LEU A 323 -23.25 -3.92 19.41
C LEU A 323 -21.78 -4.33 19.47
N THR A 324 -21.34 -5.14 18.51
CA THR A 324 -19.93 -5.52 18.29
C THR A 324 -19.28 -4.61 17.25
N ALA A 325 -17.98 -4.82 16.99
CA ALA A 325 -17.27 -4.11 15.92
C ALA A 325 -17.87 -4.35 14.52
N ASP A 326 -18.73 -5.36 14.34
CA ASP A 326 -19.40 -5.63 13.06
C ASP A 326 -20.49 -4.59 12.73
N ALA A 327 -20.94 -3.80 13.72
CA ALA A 327 -21.90 -2.73 13.54
C ALA A 327 -21.32 -1.52 12.77
N PHE A 328 -19.99 -1.40 12.68
CA PHE A 328 -19.36 -0.32 11.92
C PHE A 328 -19.68 -0.41 10.42
N GLY A 329 -20.24 0.67 9.89
CA GLY A 329 -20.75 0.78 8.53
C GLY A 329 -22.18 0.27 8.36
N GLN A 330 -22.90 -0.09 9.42
CA GLN A 330 -24.30 -0.51 9.34
C GLN A 330 -25.28 0.65 9.57
N SER A 331 -26.48 0.50 9.02
CA SER A 331 -27.66 1.28 9.39
C SER A 331 -28.59 0.39 10.20
N LEU A 332 -28.90 0.80 11.42
CA LEU A 332 -29.68 0.01 12.38
C LEU A 332 -31.01 0.71 12.65
N ILE A 333 -32.11 0.00 12.38
CA ILE A 333 -33.47 0.47 12.60
C ILE A 333 -33.94 -0.06 13.95
N ILE A 334 -34.18 0.84 14.89
CA ILE A 334 -34.69 0.52 16.21
C ILE A 334 -36.22 0.54 16.12
N ASN A 335 -36.84 -0.62 16.36
CA ASN A 335 -38.27 -0.84 16.22
C ASN A 335 -38.83 -1.55 17.46
N SER A 336 -38.77 -0.86 18.60
CA SER A 336 -39.34 -1.35 19.86
C SER A 336 -40.39 -0.40 20.39
N ALA A 337 -41.55 -0.92 20.81
CA ALA A 337 -42.59 -0.11 21.44
C ALA A 337 -42.22 0.30 22.88
N ASN A 338 -41.29 -0.44 23.50
CA ASN A 338 -40.80 -0.18 24.85
C ASN A 338 -39.44 0.54 24.80
N PRO A 339 -39.06 1.27 25.86
CA PRO A 339 -37.72 1.83 25.97
C PRO A 339 -36.63 0.74 25.87
N VAL A 340 -35.59 1.00 25.07
CA VAL A 340 -34.46 0.09 24.87
C VAL A 340 -33.12 0.80 25.07
N ASN A 341 -32.11 0.02 25.44
CA ASN A 341 -30.72 0.50 25.54
C ASN A 341 -29.91 -0.11 24.40
N ILE A 342 -29.31 0.75 23.57
CA ILE A 342 -28.39 0.33 22.52
C ILE A 342 -26.97 0.67 22.97
N THR A 343 -26.21 -0.34 23.35
CA THR A 343 -24.82 -0.16 23.76
C THR A 343 -23.90 -0.23 22.55
N LEU A 344 -23.18 0.85 22.27
CA LEU A 344 -22.20 0.90 21.18
C LEU A 344 -21.01 -0.04 21.44
N PRO A 345 -20.31 -0.49 20.38
CA PRO A 345 -19.01 -1.10 20.57
C PRO A 345 -18.01 -0.07 21.15
N LYS A 346 -16.90 -0.53 21.71
CA LYS A 346 -15.85 0.37 22.18
C LYS A 346 -15.29 1.20 21.02
N ALA A 347 -15.09 2.51 21.21
CA ALA A 347 -14.59 3.43 20.18
C ALA A 347 -13.28 2.93 19.56
N SER A 348 -12.39 2.38 20.40
CA SER A 348 -11.10 1.83 19.98
C SER A 348 -11.19 0.52 19.18
N SER A 349 -12.37 -0.12 19.13
CA SER A 349 -12.61 -1.27 18.26
C SER A 349 -13.03 -0.85 16.85
N GLY A 350 -13.40 0.42 16.67
CA GLY A 350 -13.58 1.05 15.37
C GLY A 350 -12.24 1.55 14.80
N PHE A 351 -12.25 1.89 13.52
CA PHE A 351 -11.17 2.64 12.89
C PHE A 351 -11.49 4.15 12.94
N ASN A 352 -10.49 5.01 12.75
CA ASN A 352 -10.72 6.46 12.73
C ASN A 352 -11.66 6.82 11.57
N GLY A 353 -12.82 7.41 11.87
CA GLY A 353 -13.92 7.66 10.92
C GLY A 353 -14.92 6.52 10.75
N GLY A 354 -14.89 5.47 11.59
CA GLY A 354 -15.87 4.39 11.53
C GLY A 354 -17.26 4.85 11.97
N THR A 355 -18.27 4.68 11.10
CA THR A 355 -19.61 5.22 11.33
C THR A 355 -20.62 4.14 11.74
N ILE A 356 -21.59 4.51 12.58
CA ILE A 356 -22.80 3.73 12.87
C ILE A 356 -23.98 4.67 12.73
N THR A 357 -24.98 4.27 11.94
CA THR A 357 -26.23 5.03 11.79
C THR A 357 -27.36 4.31 12.52
N LEU A 358 -28.09 5.06 13.34
CA LEU A 358 -29.20 4.58 14.15
C LEU A 358 -30.44 5.40 13.80
N LEU A 359 -31.56 4.72 13.57
CA LEU A 359 -32.85 5.36 13.33
C LEU A 359 -33.90 4.70 14.23
N ASN A 360 -34.56 5.47 15.09
CA ASN A 360 -35.68 4.97 15.87
C ASN A 360 -37.00 5.21 15.14
N VAL A 361 -37.65 4.17 14.64
CA VAL A 361 -38.92 4.28 13.90
C VAL A 361 -40.15 4.03 14.77
N SER A 362 -39.96 3.66 16.04
CA SER A 362 -41.03 3.21 16.92
C SER A 362 -41.31 4.18 18.07
N THR A 363 -42.37 3.91 18.84
CA THR A 363 -42.86 4.74 19.95
C THR A 363 -42.01 4.66 21.21
N GLY A 364 -41.23 3.59 21.39
CA GLY A 364 -40.31 3.43 22.51
C GLY A 364 -39.06 4.29 22.32
N THR A 365 -38.48 4.81 23.40
CA THR A 365 -37.23 5.59 23.34
C THR A 365 -36.01 4.68 23.29
N ALA A 366 -35.00 5.03 22.50
CA ALA A 366 -33.72 4.32 22.50
C ALA A 366 -32.63 5.13 23.18
N THR A 367 -32.12 4.63 24.31
CA THR A 367 -30.98 5.24 25.01
C THR A 367 -29.70 4.67 24.45
N ILE A 368 -28.82 5.53 23.92
CA ILE A 368 -27.51 5.11 23.43
C ILE A 368 -26.51 5.11 24.58
N VAL A 369 -25.89 3.96 24.79
CA VAL A 369 -24.96 3.70 25.89
C VAL A 369 -23.56 3.51 25.33
N LEU A 370 -22.59 4.18 25.92
CA LEU A 370 -21.17 4.07 25.55
C LEU A 370 -20.48 2.99 26.39
N GLN A 371 -19.44 2.35 25.85
CA GLN A 371 -18.68 1.34 26.59
C GLN A 371 -17.52 1.94 27.38
N GLY A 372 -17.37 1.51 28.62
CA GLY A 372 -16.22 1.86 29.45
C GLY A 372 -16.10 3.38 29.67
N THR A 373 -14.97 3.95 29.27
CA THR A 373 -14.64 5.38 29.41
C THR A 373 -14.92 6.20 28.16
N ASP A 374 -15.56 5.61 27.15
CA ASP A 374 -15.84 6.30 25.89
C ASP A 374 -16.82 7.46 26.11
N TYR A 375 -16.66 8.52 25.31
CA TYR A 375 -17.54 9.69 25.36
C TYR A 375 -17.87 10.21 23.96
N VAL A 376 -19.01 10.88 23.80
CA VAL A 376 -19.33 11.62 22.57
C VAL A 376 -18.88 13.07 22.73
N ALA A 377 -17.99 13.53 21.86
CA ALA A 377 -17.45 14.89 21.91
C ALA A 377 -18.58 15.92 21.82
N GLY A 378 -18.61 16.86 22.77
CA GLY A 378 -19.60 17.93 22.81
C GLY A 378 -20.97 17.54 23.37
N ILE A 379 -21.20 16.27 23.76
CA ILE A 379 -22.46 15.81 24.36
C ILE A 379 -22.17 15.30 25.79
N ALA A 380 -22.96 15.75 26.77
CA ALA A 380 -22.79 15.26 28.13
C ALA A 380 -23.23 13.80 28.26
N ALA A 381 -22.65 13.07 29.23
CA ALA A 381 -22.97 11.68 29.47
C ALA A 381 -24.50 11.47 29.67
N ASN A 382 -25.02 10.36 29.15
CA ASN A 382 -26.44 9.95 29.25
C ASN A 382 -27.46 10.89 28.58
N GLN A 383 -27.05 11.77 27.65
CA GLN A 383 -27.98 12.66 26.94
C GLN A 383 -28.37 12.19 25.54
N LEU A 384 -27.88 11.03 25.10
CA LEU A 384 -28.17 10.52 23.77
C LEU A 384 -29.37 9.56 23.81
N VAL A 385 -30.57 10.14 23.76
CA VAL A 385 -31.84 9.40 23.71
C VAL A 385 -32.53 9.70 22.40
N LEU A 386 -32.71 8.68 21.56
CA LEU A 386 -33.46 8.77 20.30
C LEU A 386 -34.95 8.55 20.60
N ARG A 387 -35.77 9.57 20.38
CA ARG A 387 -37.24 9.46 20.40
C ARG A 387 -37.75 8.93 19.06
N THR A 388 -39.07 8.79 18.94
CA THR A 388 -39.69 8.37 17.68
C THR A 388 -39.27 9.29 16.53
N MET A 389 -38.81 8.68 15.44
CA MET A 389 -38.25 9.32 14.24
C MET A 389 -36.93 10.08 14.43
N ASP A 390 -36.32 10.01 15.62
CA ASP A 390 -34.97 10.52 15.80
C ASP A 390 -33.96 9.59 15.10
N SER A 391 -32.92 10.20 14.54
CA SER A 391 -31.81 9.50 13.92
C SER A 391 -30.48 10.08 14.37
N ILE A 392 -29.43 9.26 14.37
CA ILE A 392 -28.08 9.74 14.57
C ILE A 392 -27.06 8.90 13.82
N THR A 393 -26.10 9.56 13.20
CA THR A 393 -24.87 8.94 12.71
C THR A 393 -23.73 9.35 13.62
N LEU A 394 -23.12 8.36 14.25
CA LEU A 394 -21.96 8.51 15.11
C LEU A 394 -20.72 8.01 14.38
N SER A 395 -19.60 8.73 14.48
CA SER A 395 -18.29 8.29 14.00
C SER A 395 -17.30 8.11 15.14
N THR A 396 -16.35 7.19 15.01
CA THR A 396 -15.24 7.04 15.97
C THR A 396 -14.08 7.97 15.61
N GLY A 397 -13.59 8.70 16.61
CA GLY A 397 -12.31 9.41 16.57
C GLY A 397 -11.13 8.55 16.99
N ALA A 398 -9.96 9.16 17.15
CA ALA A 398 -8.81 8.49 17.73
C ALA A 398 -9.06 8.16 19.22
N GLY A 399 -8.76 6.92 19.63
CA GLY A 399 -8.79 6.48 21.03
C GLY A 399 -10.20 6.13 21.53
N ILE A 400 -10.74 6.95 22.44
CA ILE A 400 -11.98 6.70 23.21
C ILE A 400 -13.14 7.63 22.79
N THR A 401 -12.97 8.36 21.69
CA THR A 401 -13.86 9.47 21.32
C THR A 401 -14.85 9.05 20.25
N TRP A 402 -16.11 9.46 20.41
CA TRP A 402 -17.13 9.43 19.38
C TRP A 402 -17.49 10.86 18.94
N TYR A 403 -17.89 11.04 17.69
CA TYR A 403 -18.45 12.30 17.16
C TYR A 403 -19.87 12.05 16.65
N ALA A 404 -20.76 13.00 16.89
CA ALA A 404 -22.06 13.03 16.21
C ALA A 404 -21.91 13.80 14.90
N GLU A 405 -21.96 13.09 13.78
CA GLU A 405 -21.71 13.66 12.44
C GLU A 405 -22.98 14.28 11.85
N ASN A 406 -24.13 13.63 12.06
CA ASN A 406 -25.42 14.07 11.56
C ASN A 406 -26.55 13.38 12.33
N GLY A 407 -27.77 13.92 12.28
CA GLY A 407 -28.93 13.32 12.93
C GLY A 407 -29.95 14.33 13.42
N LEU A 408 -31.12 13.81 13.80
CA LEU A 408 -32.19 14.52 14.48
C LEU A 408 -32.28 13.92 15.88
N VAL A 409 -31.67 14.57 16.87
CA VAL A 409 -31.84 14.21 18.29
C VAL A 409 -32.32 15.43 19.04
N SER A 410 -33.61 15.44 19.36
CA SER A 410 -34.24 16.57 20.05
C SER A 410 -33.69 16.72 21.48
N GLY A 411 -33.05 17.86 21.79
CA GLY A 411 -32.58 18.19 23.15
C GLY A 411 -31.15 17.76 23.53
N ALA A 412 -30.35 17.22 22.61
CA ALA A 412 -28.94 16.84 22.85
C ALA A 412 -27.93 18.01 22.70
N LEU A 413 -28.40 19.27 22.61
CA LEU A 413 -27.52 20.43 22.40
C LEU A 413 -26.64 20.72 23.64
N SER A 414 -25.34 20.84 23.37
CA SER A 414 -24.24 20.88 24.33
C SER A 414 -24.40 21.87 25.49
N THR A 415 -23.89 21.46 26.65
CA THR A 415 -23.66 22.32 27.83
C THR A 415 -22.83 23.57 27.50
N ALA A 416 -22.05 23.55 26.41
CA ALA A 416 -21.23 24.67 25.94
C ALA A 416 -22.04 25.77 25.22
N PHE A 417 -22.95 25.40 24.32
CA PHE A 417 -23.87 26.36 23.68
C PHE A 417 -24.75 27.05 24.72
N ASN A 418 -25.18 26.23 25.66
CA ASN A 418 -26.15 26.59 26.67
C ASN A 418 -25.43 27.33 27.83
N GLY A 419 -24.15 27.02 28.11
CA GLY A 419 -23.28 27.69 29.07
C GLY A 419 -22.83 29.08 28.66
N GLY A 420 -22.46 29.29 27.38
CA GLY A 420 -22.05 30.61 26.88
C GLY A 420 -23.18 31.64 26.96
N VAL A 421 -24.40 31.25 26.59
CA VAL A 421 -25.59 32.11 26.73
C VAL A 421 -25.90 32.38 28.20
N ARG A 422 -25.79 31.37 29.08
CA ARG A 422 -26.01 31.51 30.52
C ARG A 422 -25.00 32.41 31.21
N THR A 423 -23.72 32.36 30.86
CA THR A 423 -22.69 33.26 31.41
C THR A 423 -22.90 34.71 30.99
N VAL A 424 -23.47 34.95 29.79
CA VAL A 424 -23.86 36.30 29.35
C VAL A 424 -25.07 36.81 30.15
N LEU A 425 -26.08 35.97 30.37
CA LEU A 425 -27.28 36.33 31.15
C LEU A 425 -26.97 36.59 32.64
N ASP A 426 -26.00 35.87 33.21
CA ASP A 426 -25.56 36.06 34.59
C ASP A 426 -24.88 37.42 34.81
N LYS A 427 -24.15 37.93 33.80
CA LYS A 427 -23.56 39.29 33.81
C LYS A 427 -24.59 40.41 33.85
N PHE A 428 -25.85 40.13 33.51
CA PHE A 428 -26.97 41.06 33.61
C PHE A 428 -27.84 40.84 34.87
N GLY A 429 -27.39 40.00 35.82
CA GLY A 429 -28.11 39.74 37.09
C GLY A 429 -29.32 38.82 36.97
N LEU A 430 -29.49 38.15 35.82
CA LEU A 430 -30.67 37.34 35.52
C LEU A 430 -30.48 35.84 35.87
N GLY A 431 -29.26 35.41 36.22
CA GLY A 431 -29.00 34.15 36.92
C GLY A 431 -29.36 32.85 36.19
N SER A 432 -29.00 31.73 36.80
CA SER A 432 -29.35 30.35 36.41
C SER A 432 -30.81 29.97 36.69
N ASP A 433 -31.61 30.90 37.21
CA ASP A 433 -32.95 30.65 37.68
C ASP A 433 -33.98 30.85 36.56
N ALA A 434 -34.49 29.74 36.03
CA ALA A 434 -35.53 29.74 35.02
C ALA A 434 -36.81 30.48 35.46
N ALA A 435 -37.05 30.64 36.77
CA ALA A 435 -38.19 31.41 37.28
C ALA A 435 -38.07 32.93 37.03
N LYS A 436 -36.85 33.44 36.76
CA LYS A 436 -36.61 34.86 36.47
C LYS A 436 -36.79 35.24 35.00
N ILE A 437 -37.01 34.28 34.12
CA ILE A 437 -37.34 34.51 32.70
C ILE A 437 -38.72 33.89 32.44
N PRO A 438 -39.81 34.65 32.63
CA PRO A 438 -41.15 34.11 32.48
C PRO A 438 -41.40 33.66 31.04
N LEU A 439 -42.24 32.63 30.90
CA LEU A 439 -42.70 32.18 29.61
C LEU A 439 -43.81 33.10 29.10
N ILE A 440 -43.66 33.64 27.88
CA ILE A 440 -44.77 34.26 27.17
C ILE A 440 -45.59 33.14 26.54
N THR A 441 -46.77 32.92 27.09
CA THR A 441 -47.77 32.00 26.54
C THR A 441 -48.72 32.70 25.58
N ASP A 442 -48.85 34.03 25.66
CA ASP A 442 -49.80 34.82 24.87
C ASP A 442 -49.32 36.28 24.62
N PHE A 443 -49.21 36.70 23.36
CA PHE A 443 -48.91 38.11 22.99
C PHE A 443 -50.14 39.01 22.85
N SER A 444 -51.35 38.44 22.85
CA SER A 444 -52.61 39.19 22.79
C SER A 444 -52.82 40.02 24.06
N ALA A 445 -52.42 39.47 25.21
CA ALA A 445 -52.46 40.16 26.49
C ALA A 445 -51.36 41.23 26.62
N ASP A 446 -51.54 42.08 27.62
CA ASP A 446 -50.68 43.24 27.84
C ASP A 446 -49.48 42.86 28.75
N ILE A 447 -48.37 42.48 28.13
CA ILE A 447 -47.19 41.97 28.83
C ILE A 447 -46.47 43.11 29.57
N LYS A 448 -45.97 42.83 30.78
CA LYS A 448 -45.19 43.77 31.58
C LYS A 448 -43.76 43.90 31.03
N PRO A 449 -43.10 45.04 31.18
CA PRO A 449 -41.68 45.17 30.87
C PRO A 449 -40.83 44.05 31.49
N GLY A 450 -39.87 43.50 30.75
CA GLY A 450 -39.03 42.40 31.23
C GLY A 450 -38.40 41.56 30.13
N LEU A 451 -37.54 40.62 30.52
CA LEU A 451 -36.99 39.61 29.63
C LEU A 451 -37.85 38.36 29.67
N TYR A 452 -38.24 37.85 28.50
CA TYR A 452 -39.12 36.71 28.39
C TYR A 452 -38.64 35.73 27.31
N ARG A 453 -39.07 34.48 27.43
CA ARG A 453 -38.91 33.45 26.40
C ARG A 453 -40.24 33.20 25.71
N ALA A 454 -40.23 33.04 24.40
CA ALA A 454 -41.40 32.66 23.61
C ALA A 454 -41.07 31.46 22.72
N PHE A 455 -42.10 30.71 22.32
CA PHE A 455 -41.98 29.51 21.48
C PHE A 455 -42.54 29.73 20.07
N THR A 456 -42.08 28.94 19.12
CA THR A 456 -42.54 28.91 17.72
C THR A 456 -43.92 28.24 17.60
N LEU A 457 -44.74 28.67 16.64
CA LEU A 457 -46.01 28.02 16.29
C LEU A 457 -45.78 26.51 16.05
N GLY A 458 -46.53 25.67 16.78
CA GLY A 458 -46.39 24.20 16.73
C GLY A 458 -45.69 23.55 17.94
N HIS A 459 -45.19 24.33 18.90
CA HIS A 459 -44.98 23.81 20.26
C HIS A 459 -46.37 23.50 20.88
N PRO A 460 -46.53 22.47 21.75
CA PRO A 460 -47.82 22.13 22.37
C PRO A 460 -48.55 23.29 23.08
N GLU A 461 -47.85 24.41 23.29
CA GLU A 461 -48.31 25.60 24.01
C GLU A 461 -48.20 26.91 23.19
N ALA A 462 -47.99 26.88 21.87
CA ALA A 462 -47.68 28.09 21.09
C ALA A 462 -48.56 28.29 19.85
N SER A 463 -49.45 29.29 19.91
CA SER A 463 -50.21 29.76 18.74
C SER A 463 -50.65 31.23 18.81
N ILE A 464 -49.80 32.18 19.22
CA ILE A 464 -50.33 33.54 19.49
C ILE A 464 -49.32 34.69 19.27
N GLY A 465 -48.96 35.03 18.03
CA GLY A 465 -48.49 36.39 17.69
C GLY A 465 -46.99 36.69 17.55
N GLY A 466 -46.17 35.67 17.30
CA GLY A 466 -44.75 35.85 16.98
C GLY A 466 -44.49 36.50 15.59
N PRO A 467 -43.26 36.95 15.31
CA PRO A 467 -42.83 37.49 14.02
C PRO A 467 -43.09 36.53 12.83
N PRO A 468 -43.19 37.07 11.60
CA PRO A 468 -43.90 36.45 10.47
C PRO A 468 -43.35 35.10 9.97
N GLU A 469 -42.16 34.67 10.36
CA GLU A 469 -41.62 33.36 9.95
C GLU A 469 -42.12 32.20 10.83
N THR A 470 -43.44 32.11 10.91
CA THR A 470 -44.21 31.12 11.64
C THR A 470 -44.33 29.77 10.90
N SER A 471 -43.69 29.59 9.75
CA SER A 471 -43.93 28.45 8.85
C SER A 471 -42.84 27.37 8.82
N VAL A 472 -41.95 27.28 9.82
CA VAL A 472 -40.89 26.27 9.84
C VAL A 472 -41.02 25.36 11.06
N ILE A 473 -41.39 24.12 10.80
CA ILE A 473 -41.41 23.01 11.76
C ILE A 473 -39.99 22.86 12.34
N GLY A 474 -39.82 23.08 13.66
CA GLY A 474 -38.57 22.79 14.38
C GLY A 474 -37.70 23.97 14.86
N GLY A 475 -38.16 25.23 14.78
CA GLY A 475 -37.41 26.38 15.31
C GLY A 475 -37.27 26.37 16.83
N THR A 476 -36.04 26.44 17.37
CA THR A 476 -35.74 26.07 18.77
C THR A 476 -35.65 27.20 19.80
N SER A 477 -35.56 28.49 19.43
CA SER A 477 -35.58 29.55 20.47
C SER A 477 -35.91 30.96 19.94
N MET A 478 -36.89 31.61 20.58
CA MET A 478 -37.13 33.05 20.49
C MET A 478 -36.98 33.68 21.88
N THR A 479 -36.07 34.64 22.01
CA THR A 479 -35.95 35.47 23.22
C THR A 479 -36.52 36.85 22.91
N VAL A 480 -37.47 37.29 23.72
CA VAL A 480 -38.10 38.61 23.57
C VAL A 480 -37.74 39.48 24.76
N LEU A 481 -37.14 40.63 24.47
CA LEU A 481 -36.98 41.70 25.44
C LEU A 481 -38.13 42.69 25.26
N VAL A 482 -38.95 42.83 26.30
CA VAL A 482 -40.00 43.85 26.37
C VAL A 482 -39.39 45.06 27.05
N GLY A 483 -38.96 46.04 26.24
CA GLY A 483 -38.47 47.32 26.71
C GLY A 483 -39.55 48.04 27.51
N GLY A 484 -39.20 48.53 28.69
CA GLY A 484 -40.17 49.09 29.61
C GLY A 484 -40.66 50.48 29.26
N GLY A 485 -41.98 50.59 29.09
CA GLY A 485 -42.72 51.84 29.20
C GLY A 485 -43.12 52.45 27.86
N TYR A 486 -44.42 52.68 27.72
CA TYR A 486 -45.11 53.49 26.71
C TYR A 486 -44.24 54.57 26.04
N LEU A 487 -44.08 54.53 24.71
CA LEU A 487 -43.66 55.73 23.95
C LEU A 487 -44.80 56.78 23.97
N THR A 488 -46.05 56.30 24.01
CA THR A 488 -47.31 56.99 24.35
C THR A 488 -48.25 55.96 24.97
N SER A 489 -49.32 56.38 25.67
CA SER A 489 -50.23 55.46 26.42
C SER A 489 -50.83 54.31 25.59
N SER A 490 -50.69 54.36 24.27
CA SER A 490 -51.23 53.41 23.28
C SER A 490 -50.15 52.80 22.37
N TYR A 491 -48.87 52.73 22.76
CA TYR A 491 -47.83 52.09 21.93
C TYR A 491 -46.85 51.27 22.77
N LYS A 492 -46.72 49.98 22.44
CA LYS A 492 -45.68 49.09 22.98
C LYS A 492 -44.74 48.61 21.88
N THR A 493 -43.45 48.61 22.18
CA THR A 493 -42.40 48.08 21.31
C THR A 493 -41.77 46.83 21.91
N PHE A 494 -41.38 45.91 21.04
CA PHE A 494 -40.80 44.62 21.39
C PHE A 494 -39.50 44.45 20.61
N LEU A 495 -38.47 43.89 21.24
CA LEU A 495 -37.28 43.41 20.54
C LEU A 495 -37.26 41.89 20.62
N ALA A 496 -37.31 41.22 19.46
CA ALA A 496 -37.20 39.77 19.39
C ALA A 496 -35.88 39.39 18.71
N ILE A 497 -35.16 38.45 19.32
CA ILE A 497 -34.01 37.80 18.71
C ILE A 497 -34.39 36.34 18.48
N ILE A 498 -34.34 35.93 17.21
CA ILE A 498 -34.73 34.59 16.78
C ILE A 498 -33.50 33.86 16.29
N ASN A 499 -33.33 32.63 16.76
CA ASN A 499 -32.40 31.69 16.18
C ASN A 499 -33.17 30.46 15.71
N LEU A 500 -33.27 30.31 14.38
CA LEU A 500 -34.08 29.25 13.76
C LEU A 500 -33.45 27.87 13.98
N ASN A 501 -32.13 27.75 13.86
CA ASN A 501 -31.32 26.57 14.19
C ASN A 501 -29.83 26.96 14.24
N ALA A 502 -28.95 26.05 14.67
CA ALA A 502 -27.51 26.31 14.81
C ALA A 502 -26.81 26.84 13.53
N ASN A 503 -27.41 26.62 12.35
CA ASN A 503 -26.84 26.92 11.05
C ASN A 503 -27.58 28.06 10.32
N SER A 504 -28.72 28.52 10.84
CA SER A 504 -29.50 29.62 10.26
C SER A 504 -29.05 30.95 10.84
N PRO A 505 -29.19 32.04 10.07
CA PRO A 505 -28.81 33.34 10.58
C PRO A 505 -29.63 33.73 11.80
N THR A 506 -28.97 34.31 12.80
CA THR A 506 -29.64 34.98 13.91
C THR A 506 -30.31 36.23 13.37
N ARG A 507 -31.61 36.40 13.63
CA ARG A 507 -32.41 37.52 13.11
C ARG A 507 -32.95 38.35 14.25
N ALA A 508 -32.93 39.67 14.07
CA ALA A 508 -33.48 40.62 15.02
C ALA A 508 -34.70 41.31 14.42
N TYR A 509 -35.76 41.44 15.21
CA TYR A 509 -37.01 42.08 14.83
C TYR A 509 -37.40 43.14 15.84
N ILE A 510 -37.96 44.24 15.35
CA ILE A 510 -38.70 45.18 16.18
C ILE A 510 -40.20 44.97 15.95
N GLY A 511 -40.90 44.62 17.02
CA GLY A 511 -42.35 44.51 17.06
C GLY A 511 -42.97 45.80 17.60
N HIS A 512 -44.16 46.14 17.16
CA HIS A 512 -44.97 47.16 17.84
C HIS A 512 -46.45 46.79 17.82
N LYS A 513 -47.18 47.19 18.87
CA LYS A 513 -48.65 47.11 18.92
C LYS A 513 -49.26 48.37 19.51
N VAL A 514 -50.46 48.71 19.07
CA VAL A 514 -51.14 49.96 19.45
C VAL A 514 -52.15 49.71 20.58
N THR A 515 -52.97 48.67 20.46
CA THR A 515 -54.03 48.41 21.45
C THR A 515 -53.85 47.04 22.13
N ALA A 516 -54.33 46.91 23.36
CA ALA A 516 -54.43 45.61 24.03
C ALA A 516 -55.34 44.66 23.24
N GLY A 517 -54.93 43.41 23.06
CA GLY A 517 -55.63 42.42 22.23
C GLY A 517 -55.22 42.38 20.75
N GLU A 518 -54.49 43.39 20.26
CA GLU A 518 -53.99 43.40 18.88
C GLU A 518 -52.69 42.58 18.73
N GLN A 519 -52.55 41.91 17.59
CA GLN A 519 -51.32 41.20 17.21
C GLN A 519 -50.18 42.19 16.94
N PRO A 520 -48.96 41.96 17.44
CA PRO A 520 -47.83 42.83 17.15
C PRO A 520 -47.46 42.80 15.66
N ILE A 521 -47.17 43.98 15.09
CA ILE A 521 -46.59 44.12 13.77
C ILE A 521 -45.07 44.05 13.91
N TRP A 522 -44.46 43.09 13.21
CA TRP A 522 -43.02 42.81 13.30
C TRP A 522 -42.30 43.24 12.03
N ASN A 523 -41.26 44.06 12.22
CA ASN A 523 -40.33 44.44 11.16
C ASN A 523 -38.97 43.81 11.47
N GLU A 524 -38.40 43.09 10.51
CA GLU A 524 -37.03 42.63 10.63
C GLU A 524 -36.07 43.81 10.52
N ILE A 525 -35.10 43.88 11.42
CA ILE A 525 -34.10 44.95 11.48
C ILE A 525 -32.67 44.46 11.22
N ALA A 526 -32.36 43.16 11.37
CA ALA A 526 -31.03 42.61 11.05
C ALA A 526 -31.02 41.08 10.91
N GLN A 527 -30.02 40.55 10.19
CA GLN A 527 -29.64 39.12 10.16
C GLN A 527 -28.13 38.94 10.37
N SER A 528 -27.68 37.82 10.93
CA SER A 528 -26.25 37.54 11.11
C SER A 528 -25.49 37.31 9.80
N VAL A 529 -26.20 37.00 8.70
CA VAL A 529 -25.65 37.02 7.32
C VAL A 529 -25.58 38.44 6.74
N HIS A 530 -26.33 39.38 7.32
CA HIS A 530 -26.38 40.79 6.93
C HIS A 530 -25.54 41.69 7.84
N LEU A 531 -24.53 41.16 8.51
CA LEU A 531 -23.48 42.01 9.06
C LEU A 531 -22.32 42.06 8.05
N PRO A 532 -22.39 42.92 7.00
CA PRO A 532 -21.20 43.29 6.28
C PRO A 532 -20.27 43.93 7.30
N TYR A 533 -18.97 43.70 7.15
CA TYR A 533 -17.89 44.28 7.96
C TYR A 533 -18.36 45.43 8.88
N ARG A 534 -18.37 45.19 10.19
CA ARG A 534 -18.73 46.18 11.22
C ARG A 534 -18.01 47.51 11.02
N ALA A 535 -16.76 47.48 10.55
CA ALA A 535 -16.01 48.67 10.20
C ALA A 535 -14.86 48.38 9.22
N LYS A 536 -14.31 49.46 8.65
CA LYS A 536 -13.03 49.45 7.94
C LYS A 536 -12.08 50.43 8.61
N VAL A 537 -10.86 49.98 8.89
CA VAL A 537 -9.78 50.83 9.39
C VAL A 537 -8.69 50.90 8.33
N TYR A 538 -8.16 52.10 8.12
CA TYR A 538 -7.20 52.38 7.05
C TYR A 538 -5.99 53.15 7.59
N TYR A 539 -4.81 52.56 7.40
CA TYR A 539 -3.53 53.17 7.70
C TYR A 539 -2.80 53.48 6.39
N LYS A 540 -2.56 54.76 6.11
CA LYS A 540 -2.06 55.25 4.80
C LYS A 540 -0.82 56.16 4.87
N ALA A 541 -0.40 56.51 6.07
CA ALA A 541 0.80 57.30 6.30
C ALA A 541 1.89 56.39 6.85
N ALA A 542 3.13 56.61 6.43
CA ALA A 542 4.26 55.84 6.92
C ALA A 542 4.36 55.89 8.46
N GLY A 543 4.55 54.74 9.09
CA GLY A 543 4.65 54.65 10.53
C GLY A 543 4.31 53.28 11.09
N VAL A 544 4.46 53.16 12.41
CA VAL A 544 4.07 51.97 13.17
C VAL A 544 2.90 52.34 14.06
N TYR A 545 1.80 51.61 13.91
CA TYR A 545 0.54 51.79 14.62
C TYR A 545 0.21 50.54 15.43
N GLN A 546 -0.71 50.70 16.37
CA GLN A 546 -1.29 49.60 17.13
C GLN A 546 -2.78 49.55 16.85
N TRP A 547 -3.28 48.39 16.40
CA TRP A 547 -4.71 48.16 16.19
C TRP A 547 -5.21 47.14 17.20
N THR A 548 -6.09 47.55 18.11
CA THR A 548 -6.73 46.66 19.07
C THR A 548 -7.97 46.04 18.45
N VAL A 549 -8.04 44.72 18.46
CA VAL A 549 -9.16 43.93 17.93
C VAL A 549 -10.43 44.26 18.71
N PRO A 550 -11.49 44.79 18.07
CA PRO A 550 -12.71 45.15 18.77
C PRO A 550 -13.41 43.95 19.41
N ALA A 551 -14.25 44.23 20.41
CA ALA A 551 -15.07 43.21 21.03
C ALA A 551 -15.93 42.50 19.98
N ASN A 552 -16.00 41.16 20.07
CA ASN A 552 -16.79 40.31 19.15
C ASN A 552 -16.32 40.31 17.69
N VAL A 553 -15.04 40.58 17.45
CA VAL A 553 -14.39 40.41 16.14
C VAL A 553 -13.42 39.23 16.21
N TRP A 554 -13.69 38.17 15.44
CA TRP A 554 -12.86 36.95 15.41
C TRP A 554 -12.19 36.68 14.06
N LYS A 555 -12.60 37.40 13.01
CA LYS A 555 -11.98 37.34 11.70
C LYS A 555 -11.91 38.73 11.09
N VAL A 556 -10.82 39.02 10.39
CA VAL A 556 -10.64 40.26 9.62
C VAL A 556 -10.08 39.95 8.26
N PHE A 557 -10.46 40.73 7.25
CA PHE A 557 -9.76 40.77 5.98
C PHE A 557 -8.71 41.88 6.03
N ALA A 558 -7.44 41.49 5.94
CA ALA A 558 -6.31 42.41 5.91
C ALA A 558 -5.73 42.51 4.49
N GLU A 559 -5.60 43.73 3.98
CA GLU A 559 -4.89 44.05 2.74
C GLU A 559 -3.69 44.94 3.08
N VAL A 560 -2.50 44.52 2.68
CA VAL A 560 -1.22 45.18 2.98
C VAL A 560 -0.54 45.55 1.66
N ARG A 561 -0.13 46.81 1.53
CA ARG A 561 0.64 47.33 0.39
C ARG A 561 1.95 47.93 0.84
N GLY A 562 3.07 47.55 0.24
CA GLY A 562 4.38 48.17 0.49
C GLY A 562 4.48 49.58 -0.08
N GLY A 563 5.43 50.40 0.39
CA GLY A 563 5.70 51.72 -0.18
C GLY A 563 6.33 51.62 -1.57
N GLY A 564 6.02 52.55 -2.46
CA GLY A 564 6.65 52.60 -3.79
C GLY A 564 8.05 53.21 -3.74
N GLY A 565 8.94 52.79 -4.62
CA GLY A 565 10.25 53.44 -4.79
C GLY A 565 10.12 54.78 -5.52
N SER A 566 11.00 55.74 -5.27
CA SER A 566 11.05 56.98 -6.06
C SER A 566 11.65 56.74 -7.44
N GLY A 567 11.36 57.64 -8.38
CA GLY A 567 12.07 57.64 -9.66
C GLY A 567 13.54 58.02 -9.52
N ALA A 568 14.34 57.72 -10.54
CA ALA A 568 15.67 58.29 -10.67
C ALA A 568 15.59 59.77 -11.13
N PHE A 569 16.68 60.51 -10.92
CA PHE A 569 16.88 61.80 -11.56
C PHE A 569 18.09 61.67 -12.50
N GLY A 570 17.90 61.92 -13.80
CA GLY A 570 18.90 61.73 -14.85
C GLY A 570 19.19 63.00 -15.64
N ALA A 571 20.19 62.93 -16.52
CA ALA A 571 20.48 63.98 -17.50
C ALA A 571 19.62 63.82 -18.78
N LEU A 572 19.60 64.88 -19.61
CA LEU A 572 18.82 64.94 -20.85
C LEU A 572 19.12 63.79 -21.84
N ASP A 573 20.37 63.32 -21.87
CA ASP A 573 20.86 62.37 -22.88
C ASP A 573 20.53 60.90 -22.56
N THR A 574 20.44 60.53 -21.28
CA THR A 574 20.20 59.12 -20.86
C THR A 574 18.76 58.87 -20.41
N GLY A 575 18.06 59.92 -19.97
CA GLY A 575 16.77 59.79 -19.28
C GLY A 575 16.93 59.18 -17.88
N ALA A 576 15.82 58.99 -17.17
CA ALA A 576 15.77 58.38 -15.85
C ALA A 576 14.56 57.45 -15.72
N GLY A 577 14.74 56.27 -15.16
CA GLY A 577 13.69 55.28 -14.94
C GLY A 577 12.76 55.61 -13.79
N GLY A 578 11.53 55.09 -13.88
CA GLY A 578 10.57 55.11 -12.78
C GLY A 578 10.91 54.10 -11.69
N GLY A 579 10.54 54.43 -10.46
CA GLY A 579 10.58 53.52 -9.32
C GLY A 579 9.52 52.43 -9.43
N GLY A 580 9.80 51.27 -8.83
CA GLY A 580 8.86 50.17 -8.76
C GLY A 580 7.77 50.43 -7.73
N ALA A 581 6.58 49.86 -7.95
CA ALA A 581 5.53 49.90 -6.95
C ALA A 581 5.79 48.87 -5.83
N GLY A 582 5.16 49.04 -4.68
CA GLY A 582 5.20 48.10 -3.57
C GLY A 582 4.51 46.77 -3.90
N GLY A 583 4.77 45.76 -3.07
CA GLY A 583 4.03 44.51 -3.08
C GLY A 583 2.60 44.66 -2.58
N VAL A 584 1.77 43.65 -2.81
CA VAL A 584 0.43 43.55 -2.22
C VAL A 584 0.23 42.16 -1.62
N SER A 585 -0.34 42.10 -0.41
CA SER A 585 -0.69 40.86 0.28
C SER A 585 -2.06 40.97 0.93
N ASN A 586 -2.95 40.02 0.62
CA ASN A 586 -4.31 39.95 1.14
C ASN A 586 -4.52 38.66 1.92
N ARG A 587 -5.14 38.74 3.10
CA ARG A 587 -5.38 37.56 3.95
C ARG A 587 -6.66 37.66 4.76
N LEU A 588 -7.40 36.55 4.85
CA LEU A 588 -8.41 36.37 5.90
C LEU A 588 -7.72 35.88 7.18
N VAL A 589 -7.64 36.75 8.19
CA VAL A 589 -6.91 36.52 9.42
C VAL A 589 -7.88 36.21 10.56
N SER A 590 -7.64 35.12 11.28
CA SER A 590 -8.32 34.86 12.55
C SER A 590 -7.68 35.70 13.66
N VAL A 591 -8.50 36.42 14.41
CA VAL A 591 -8.06 37.37 15.45
C VAL A 591 -8.74 37.08 16.78
N THR A 592 -8.14 37.53 17.88
CA THR A 592 -8.71 37.38 19.22
C THR A 592 -9.22 38.74 19.73
N PRO A 593 -10.51 38.88 20.07
CA PRO A 593 -11.05 40.12 20.64
C PRO A 593 -10.20 40.65 21.81
N GLY A 594 -9.89 41.94 21.81
CA GLY A 594 -9.11 42.62 22.85
C GLY A 594 -7.59 42.49 22.71
N SER A 595 -7.07 41.66 21.80
CA SER A 595 -5.64 41.63 21.48
C SER A 595 -5.22 42.84 20.65
N THR A 596 -3.93 43.18 20.66
CA THR A 596 -3.37 44.28 19.87
C THR A 596 -2.44 43.73 18.79
N ILE A 597 -2.62 44.20 17.56
CA ILE A 597 -1.81 43.85 16.40
C ILE A 597 -1.03 45.09 15.95
N THR A 598 0.29 44.95 15.85
CA THR A 598 1.15 45.99 15.28
C THR A 598 0.90 46.12 13.78
N VAL A 599 0.62 47.34 13.32
CA VAL A 599 0.42 47.66 11.91
C VAL A 599 1.56 48.54 11.45
N THR A 600 2.33 48.09 10.45
CA THR A 600 3.43 48.86 9.88
C THR A 600 3.06 49.34 8.49
N VAL A 601 3.19 50.63 8.23
CA VAL A 601 3.06 51.22 6.89
C VAL A 601 4.44 51.70 6.45
N GLY A 602 4.95 51.13 5.36
CA GLY A 602 6.23 51.49 4.78
C GLY A 602 6.20 52.86 4.10
N ALA A 603 7.25 53.66 4.30
CA ALA A 603 7.40 54.95 3.64
C ALA A 603 7.62 54.82 2.13
N GLY A 604 7.10 55.76 1.35
CA GLY A 604 7.49 55.92 -0.04
C GLY A 604 8.97 56.30 -0.14
N GLY A 605 9.65 55.86 -1.21
CA GLY A 605 11.01 56.27 -1.48
C GLY A 605 11.09 57.79 -1.63
N ALA A 606 12.04 58.42 -0.94
CA ALA A 606 12.24 59.86 -1.02
C ALA A 606 12.71 60.29 -2.42
N TYR A 607 12.27 61.45 -2.90
CA TYR A 607 12.77 62.00 -4.16
C TYR A 607 14.27 62.29 -4.08
N VAL A 608 14.93 62.32 -5.23
CA VAL A 608 16.34 62.73 -5.37
C VAL A 608 16.44 64.03 -6.16
N THR A 609 17.33 64.93 -5.75
CA THR A 609 17.51 66.28 -6.32
C THR A 609 18.83 66.47 -7.06
N ALA A 610 19.73 65.49 -7.03
CA ALA A 610 20.96 65.50 -7.80
C ALA A 610 20.77 64.73 -9.10
N ALA A 611 21.16 65.33 -10.23
CA ALA A 611 21.11 64.67 -11.52
C ALA A 611 22.03 63.44 -11.54
N ASN A 612 21.64 62.42 -12.30
CA ASN A 612 22.28 61.10 -12.40
C ASN A 612 22.30 60.30 -11.08
N THR A 613 21.26 60.45 -10.26
CA THR A 613 21.08 59.69 -9.02
C THR A 613 19.96 58.67 -9.16
N LEU A 614 20.19 57.45 -8.67
CA LEU A 614 19.18 56.40 -8.56
C LEU A 614 18.06 56.84 -7.60
N GLY A 615 16.86 56.32 -7.82
CA GLY A 615 15.77 56.48 -6.87
C GLY A 615 16.05 55.74 -5.56
N ASN A 616 15.34 56.13 -4.51
CA ASN A 616 15.35 55.47 -3.22
C ASN A 616 14.26 54.39 -3.18
N PRO A 617 14.52 53.23 -2.56
CA PRO A 617 13.51 52.18 -2.41
C PRO A 617 12.40 52.60 -1.43
N GLY A 618 11.22 52.02 -1.60
CA GLY A 618 10.13 52.12 -0.63
C GLY A 618 10.33 51.19 0.57
N GLY A 619 9.67 51.51 1.69
CA GLY A 619 9.62 50.70 2.89
C GLY A 619 8.60 49.56 2.81
N SER A 620 8.75 48.55 3.67
CA SER A 620 7.81 47.42 3.77
C SER A 620 6.64 47.76 4.71
N SER A 621 5.47 47.20 4.41
CA SER A 621 4.26 47.27 5.26
C SER A 621 3.90 45.89 5.80
N SER A 622 3.20 45.83 6.94
CA SER A 622 2.75 44.57 7.54
C SER A 622 1.52 44.71 8.42
N PHE A 623 0.73 43.64 8.48
CA PHE A 623 -0.32 43.44 9.49
C PHE A 623 0.13 42.35 10.47
N GLY A 624 0.76 42.78 11.58
CA GLY A 624 1.40 41.91 12.55
C GLY A 624 2.40 40.96 11.90
N THR A 625 2.38 39.71 12.34
CA THR A 625 3.10 38.59 11.73
C THR A 625 2.27 37.83 10.68
N HIS A 626 1.05 38.31 10.37
CA HIS A 626 0.09 37.57 9.55
C HIS A 626 0.37 37.69 8.05
N CYS A 627 0.68 38.89 7.57
CA CYS A 627 1.06 39.14 6.19
C CYS A 627 1.85 40.45 6.07
N SER A 628 2.68 40.54 5.02
CA SER A 628 3.53 41.69 4.75
C SER A 628 3.68 41.94 3.25
N ALA A 629 4.12 43.14 2.88
CA ALA A 629 4.46 43.48 1.52
C ALA A 629 5.71 44.35 1.49
N THR A 630 6.69 43.97 0.67
CA THR A 630 7.93 44.74 0.53
C THR A 630 7.71 46.01 -0.28
N GLY A 631 8.55 47.02 -0.05
CA GLY A 631 8.56 48.21 -0.88
C GLY A 631 9.15 47.96 -2.28
N GLY A 632 8.81 48.83 -3.22
CA GLY A 632 9.36 48.81 -4.57
C GLY A 632 10.79 49.36 -4.63
N ALA A 633 11.58 48.91 -5.61
CA ALA A 633 12.93 49.42 -5.81
C ALA A 633 12.92 50.86 -6.34
N GLY A 634 13.96 51.64 -6.03
CA GLY A 634 14.14 52.97 -6.60
C GLY A 634 14.53 52.93 -8.08
N GLY A 635 14.10 53.93 -8.84
CA GLY A 635 14.34 54.07 -10.28
C GLY A 635 15.83 53.99 -10.65
N LEU A 636 16.13 53.45 -11.82
CA LEU A 636 17.50 53.38 -12.34
C LEU A 636 17.78 54.55 -13.29
N VAL A 637 19.02 55.05 -13.36
CA VAL A 637 19.39 56.07 -14.35
C VAL A 637 19.34 55.49 -15.77
N ILE A 638 19.58 54.18 -15.91
CA ILE A 638 19.45 53.44 -17.17
C ILE A 638 18.60 52.19 -16.90
N GLY A 639 17.35 52.20 -17.34
CA GLY A 639 16.38 51.11 -17.12
C GLY A 639 15.26 51.45 -16.14
N GLY A 640 14.34 50.51 -15.93
CA GLY A 640 13.25 50.61 -14.94
C GLY A 640 13.59 49.90 -13.63
N ALA A 641 12.79 50.10 -12.59
CA ALA A 641 13.00 49.47 -11.29
C ALA A 641 12.06 48.29 -11.01
N GLY A 642 12.57 47.28 -10.31
CA GLY A 642 11.80 46.11 -9.89
C GLY A 642 10.72 46.46 -8.88
N ALA A 643 9.62 45.71 -8.92
CA ALA A 643 8.50 45.90 -8.01
C ALA A 643 8.69 45.13 -6.69
N GLY A 644 7.98 45.54 -5.64
CA GLY A 644 7.90 44.81 -4.38
C GLY A 644 6.98 43.59 -4.47
N TYR A 645 7.01 42.73 -3.45
CA TYR A 645 6.26 41.47 -3.40
C TYR A 645 5.50 41.32 -2.07
N GLY A 646 4.28 40.80 -2.14
CA GLY A 646 3.53 40.34 -0.96
C GLY A 646 4.07 39.01 -0.40
N SER A 647 3.88 38.79 0.89
CA SER A 647 4.23 37.55 1.59
C SER A 647 3.26 37.24 2.72
N GLY A 648 2.98 35.96 2.93
CA GLY A 648 2.15 35.46 4.04
C GLY A 648 0.64 35.60 3.87
N GLY A 649 0.16 36.23 2.79
CA GLY A 649 -1.26 36.33 2.47
C GLY A 649 -1.82 35.11 1.72
N ASP A 650 -3.14 35.01 1.64
CA ASP A 650 -3.86 34.06 0.78
C ASP A 650 -3.69 34.45 -0.70
N PHE A 651 -3.55 35.75 -0.96
CA PHE A 651 -3.13 36.29 -2.25
C PHE A 651 -1.91 37.18 -2.04
N ASN A 652 -0.86 36.92 -2.80
CA ASN A 652 0.36 37.72 -2.80
C ASN A 652 0.70 38.13 -4.23
N GLY A 653 1.09 39.38 -4.40
CA GLY A 653 1.39 39.91 -5.72
C GLY A 653 2.21 41.18 -5.65
N THR A 654 2.21 41.87 -6.78
CA THR A 654 2.93 43.12 -6.97
C THR A 654 2.05 44.14 -7.67
N LEU A 655 2.24 45.43 -7.36
CA LEU A 655 1.53 46.53 -8.02
C LEU A 655 2.20 46.97 -9.35
N GLY A 656 3.35 46.37 -9.70
CA GLY A 656 3.98 46.53 -11.01
C GLY A 656 5.35 47.22 -10.98
N ALA A 657 6.17 46.91 -11.98
CA ALA A 657 7.52 47.45 -12.13
C ALA A 657 7.49 48.90 -12.64
N GLY A 658 8.56 49.64 -12.34
CA GLY A 658 8.81 50.95 -12.92
C GLY A 658 9.35 50.82 -14.34
N ASN A 659 8.97 51.74 -15.22
CA ASN A 659 9.34 51.68 -16.63
C ASN A 659 10.69 52.37 -16.89
N PRO A 660 11.44 51.91 -17.92
CA PRO A 660 12.63 52.61 -18.40
C PRO A 660 12.26 53.99 -18.98
N PRO A 661 13.24 54.90 -19.13
CA PRO A 661 13.05 56.15 -19.84
C PRO A 661 12.66 55.91 -21.31
N VAL A 662 11.90 56.84 -21.88
CA VAL A 662 11.41 56.78 -23.27
C VAL A 662 12.09 57.90 -24.07
N ARG A 663 12.45 57.68 -25.34
CA ARG A 663 13.00 58.76 -26.17
C ARG A 663 11.99 59.89 -26.36
N ASN A 664 12.47 61.13 -26.32
CA ASN A 664 11.63 62.29 -26.60
C ASN A 664 11.25 62.36 -28.09
N ALA A 665 10.18 63.09 -28.42
CA ALA A 665 9.66 63.19 -29.79
C ALA A 665 10.66 63.80 -30.78
N ALA A 666 11.58 64.64 -30.29
CA ALA A 666 12.62 65.27 -31.10
C ALA A 666 13.86 64.37 -31.33
N SER A 667 13.88 63.15 -30.77
CA SER A 667 15.00 62.20 -30.82
C SER A 667 16.36 62.76 -30.38
N ASN A 668 16.36 63.83 -29.59
CA ASN A 668 17.57 64.51 -29.10
C ASN A 668 17.81 64.30 -27.60
N GLY A 669 17.06 63.39 -26.97
CA GLY A 669 17.18 63.02 -25.56
C GLY A 669 16.08 62.05 -25.12
N ALA A 670 15.96 61.79 -23.82
CA ALA A 670 14.94 60.92 -23.25
C ALA A 670 14.10 61.61 -22.18
N ILE A 671 12.79 61.30 -22.15
CA ILE A 671 11.89 61.63 -21.06
C ILE A 671 11.94 60.51 -20.02
N GLY A 672 11.69 60.87 -18.76
CA GLY A 672 11.76 59.91 -17.69
C GLY A 672 10.63 58.86 -17.75
N GLY A 673 10.93 57.68 -17.19
CA GLY A 673 10.06 56.52 -17.14
C GLY A 673 8.93 56.69 -16.13
N ALA A 674 7.75 56.18 -16.49
CA ALA A 674 6.62 56.03 -15.59
C ALA A 674 6.96 55.16 -14.37
N GLY A 675 6.51 55.55 -13.18
CA GLY A 675 6.57 54.70 -11.99
C GLY A 675 5.58 53.53 -12.05
N GLY A 676 5.86 52.45 -11.31
CA GLY A 676 4.96 51.30 -11.22
C GLY A 676 3.61 51.65 -10.57
N GLY A 677 2.54 50.94 -10.95
CA GLY A 677 1.20 51.13 -10.40
C GLY A 677 0.27 52.04 -11.24
N GLY A 678 0.78 52.67 -12.31
CA GLY A 678 -0.04 53.17 -13.42
C GLY A 678 -0.53 54.61 -13.37
N GLU A 679 -0.32 55.37 -12.29
CA GLU A 679 -0.69 56.81 -12.23
C GLU A 679 0.46 57.76 -12.64
N SER A 680 1.70 57.32 -12.49
CA SER A 680 2.86 58.13 -12.89
C SER A 680 3.08 58.03 -14.40
N ILE A 681 3.01 59.15 -15.12
CA ILE A 681 3.19 59.19 -16.58
C ILE A 681 4.62 59.57 -16.97
N PHE A 682 5.01 59.23 -18.20
CA PHE A 682 6.28 59.64 -18.80
C PHE A 682 6.31 61.17 -18.97
N ALA A 683 7.19 61.85 -18.24
CA ALA A 683 7.35 63.31 -18.34
C ALA A 683 8.71 63.77 -17.83
N ALA A 684 9.25 64.84 -18.42
CA ALA A 684 10.51 65.47 -18.00
C ALA A 684 10.41 66.16 -16.64
N VAL A 685 9.23 66.76 -16.37
CA VAL A 685 8.80 67.36 -15.11
C VAL A 685 7.37 66.89 -14.87
N ASP A 686 7.08 66.43 -13.66
CA ASP A 686 5.74 66.02 -13.25
C ASP A 686 5.52 66.49 -11.81
N THR A 687 4.43 67.22 -11.61
CA THR A 687 4.02 67.76 -10.30
C THR A 687 2.84 67.00 -9.72
N THR A 688 2.39 65.93 -10.38
CA THR A 688 1.28 65.11 -9.89
C THR A 688 1.64 64.45 -8.56
N THR A 689 0.71 64.50 -7.63
CA THR A 689 0.79 63.77 -6.37
C THR A 689 0.15 62.40 -6.60
N LEU A 690 0.90 61.33 -6.34
CA LEU A 690 0.38 59.96 -6.44
C LEU A 690 -0.77 59.77 -5.45
N THR A 691 -1.91 59.24 -5.92
CA THR A 691 -3.12 59.15 -5.09
C THR A 691 -3.34 57.76 -4.51
N GLN A 692 -2.75 56.72 -5.10
CA GLN A 692 -2.85 55.36 -4.56
C GLN A 692 -1.59 54.96 -3.76
N PRO A 693 -1.78 54.30 -2.61
CA PRO A 693 -0.67 53.79 -1.82
C PRO A 693 0.17 52.77 -2.57
N GLY A 694 1.48 52.84 -2.35
CA GLY A 694 2.46 51.90 -2.88
C GLY A 694 2.88 52.16 -4.32
N MET A 695 2.39 53.21 -4.98
CA MET A 695 2.81 53.57 -6.33
C MET A 695 4.26 54.05 -6.38
N GLY A 696 4.97 53.63 -7.43
CA GLY A 696 6.32 54.11 -7.71
C GLY A 696 6.31 55.53 -8.28
N GLY A 697 7.32 56.31 -7.96
CA GLY A 697 7.52 57.65 -8.53
C GLY A 697 8.15 57.58 -9.92
N GLY A 698 7.76 58.48 -10.82
CA GLY A 698 8.35 58.58 -12.16
C GLY A 698 9.77 59.16 -12.13
N GLY A 699 10.62 58.65 -13.02
CA GLY A 699 11.94 59.21 -13.27
C GLY A 699 11.82 60.57 -13.96
N ARG A 700 12.74 61.50 -13.71
CA ARG A 700 12.68 62.89 -14.23
C ARG A 700 14.05 63.38 -14.68
N ILE A 701 14.05 64.48 -15.43
CA ILE A 701 15.27 65.12 -15.97
C ILE A 701 15.30 66.66 -15.79
N GLY A 702 14.19 67.29 -15.39
CA GLY A 702 14.09 68.76 -15.35
C GLY A 702 14.20 69.43 -13.97
N THR A 703 13.95 68.72 -12.86
CA THR A 703 13.93 69.33 -11.51
C THR A 703 14.47 68.39 -10.44
N ARG A 704 13.66 67.40 -10.05
CA ARG A 704 13.95 66.34 -9.08
C ARG A 704 13.15 65.11 -9.49
N SER A 705 13.49 63.93 -8.98
CA SER A 705 12.63 62.76 -9.20
C SER A 705 11.30 62.90 -8.46
N GLN A 706 10.31 62.08 -8.83
CA GLN A 706 9.06 61.98 -8.08
C GLN A 706 9.26 60.98 -6.93
N ALA A 707 8.84 61.35 -5.72
CA ALA A 707 8.82 60.42 -4.59
C ALA A 707 7.81 59.28 -4.85
N GLY A 708 8.08 58.11 -4.28
CA GLY A 708 7.08 57.04 -4.25
C GLY A 708 5.97 57.35 -3.25
N ALA A 709 4.82 56.73 -3.39
CA ALA A 709 3.74 56.82 -2.42
C ALA A 709 4.02 55.89 -1.22
N ASP A 710 3.62 56.32 -0.02
CA ASP A 710 3.59 55.46 1.16
C ASP A 710 2.74 54.20 0.89
N GLY A 711 3.06 53.12 1.59
CA GLY A 711 2.27 51.90 1.58
C GLY A 711 0.93 52.08 2.28
N SER A 712 0.23 50.97 2.52
CA SER A 712 -0.97 51.01 3.35
C SER A 712 -1.33 49.67 3.98
N VAL A 713 -2.17 49.72 5.00
CA VAL A 713 -2.86 48.55 5.55
C VAL A 713 -4.35 48.86 5.72
N PHE A 714 -5.19 48.02 5.12
CA PHE A 714 -6.64 48.03 5.28
C PHE A 714 -7.08 46.83 6.11
N ILE A 715 -7.91 47.08 7.11
CA ILE A 715 -8.50 46.03 7.95
C ILE A 715 -10.01 46.16 7.86
N THR A 716 -10.66 45.08 7.44
CA THR A 716 -12.13 45.04 7.25
C THR A 716 -12.69 43.93 8.13
N TYR A 717 -13.57 44.26 9.08
CA TYR A 717 -13.99 43.35 10.14
C TYR A 717 -15.40 43.63 10.65
#